data_AF-A0A9W4ITL1-F1
#
_entry.id   AF-A0A9W4ITL1-F1
#
_cell.length_a   1.000
_cell.length_b   1.000
_cell.length_c   1.000
_cell.angle_alpha   90.00
_cell.angle_beta   90.00
_cell.angle_gamma   90.00
#
_symmetry.space_group_name_H-M   'P 1'
#
loop_
_entity.id
_entity.type
_entity.pdbx_description
1 polymer ?
#
loop_
_entity_poly.entity_id
_entity_poly.type
_entity_poly.pdbx_seq_one_letter_code
_entity_poly.pdbx_strand_id
1 'polypeptide(L)'
;MATTGFSIDNDLLYHDPSTWSTLPSYAVPPSNDQFNFHSPNPTYTDRAVLSWDASTWTQTLFPLDASPDFGPQSFPDGVMFDIPSGLTPRESLNASNSTAPPTTSSSASSSPSESSKDSSDRASKTRLNTLAARRYRQRRVDPALVAATFVALKFHTSFLITVTMSTPQQILDIEDALVSDDNPARDDGTLDYERCASLHNYLVAYSWMARNGRDTPDLDALASEKWFFHEANDVEAIRERLDAPLNKFLDLVYDPRPPFFYWVDCLDMMLCDEFFIDDNEMEDKERFVLIYHTITDLGGHNLGVVYDQQRNRASFPMTTDNMESVEPIDEHEEMWFPLETILSQWIYMTRIGKAIPGLPEELLTGDPPTNRSQFYLWSWLPYCDAQINSTIAAIERYSAAVESRMPPGSLLPISVPLFTSAELDAAAVPQDCFIRSLLTRVKTPRFKFIAPGLEVPHDKEAFARRQRFTNIPHEADSIPGVLLFAAPDRLVDLNLEIRRLFSVAHGNVSMNDNNPVPTGLYSEPVRRRDYDMEEAGFRLVLPFALRPGFFRDEDGARMSDGRPVTSGSFTELFQHGCFHPFGGERRSQRLERLFERWIVLVESGVWTVSEDGVEGGIDIFGDADRGAWNEYWISPSW
;
A
#
# COMPACT_ATOMS: atom_id res chain seq x y z
N MET A 1 -8.58 48.29 6.84
CA MET A 1 -7.94 47.35 7.78
C MET A 1 -8.98 46.34 8.23
N ALA A 2 -8.81 45.09 7.82
CA ALA A 2 -9.36 43.91 8.48
C ALA A 2 -8.31 42.81 8.22
N THR A 3 -7.75 42.24 9.26
CA THR A 3 -6.55 41.39 9.14
C THR A 3 -6.98 39.94 8.97
N THR A 4 -6.97 39.43 7.74
CA THR A 4 -7.03 38.00 7.47
C THR A 4 -5.71 37.37 7.91
N GLY A 5 -5.69 36.77 9.10
CA GLY A 5 -4.59 35.91 9.51
C GLY A 5 -4.59 34.66 8.66
N PHE A 6 -3.56 34.46 7.84
CA PHE A 6 -3.31 33.17 7.22
C PHE A 6 -2.78 32.22 8.29
N SER A 7 -3.53 31.15 8.57
CA SER A 7 -2.89 29.89 8.96
C SER A 7 -2.16 29.36 7.73
N ILE A 8 -0.99 28.75 7.93
CA ILE A 8 -0.30 28.00 6.88
C ILE A 8 -0.40 26.54 7.27
N ASP A 9 -1.51 25.93 6.86
CA ASP A 9 -1.70 24.49 6.90
C ASP A 9 -1.17 23.94 5.57
N ASN A 10 -0.15 23.08 5.64
CA ASN A 10 0.50 22.48 4.46
C ASN A 10 -0.34 21.32 3.91
N ASP A 11 -1.50 21.63 3.33
CA ASP A 11 -2.30 20.64 2.60
C ASP A 11 -1.59 20.22 1.29
N LEU A 12 -1.51 18.90 1.07
CA LEU A 12 -0.87 18.30 -0.10
C LEU A 12 -1.63 18.64 -1.40
N LEU A 13 -1.03 19.50 -2.22
CA LEU A 13 -1.49 19.79 -3.58
C LEU A 13 -0.98 18.72 -4.56
N TYR A 14 -1.86 17.80 -4.94
CA TYR A 14 -1.68 17.02 -6.18
C TYR A 14 -2.70 17.41 -7.25
N HIS A 15 -2.21 17.56 -8.48
CA HIS A 15 -3.00 17.93 -9.64
C HIS A 15 -3.53 16.70 -10.37
N ASP A 16 -4.78 16.79 -10.84
CA ASP A 16 -5.42 15.84 -11.74
C ASP A 16 -4.68 15.76 -13.11
N PRO A 17 -4.07 14.62 -13.47
CA PRO A 17 -3.35 14.46 -14.73
C PRO A 17 -4.22 14.58 -15.99
N SER A 18 -5.54 14.36 -15.89
CA SER A 18 -6.44 14.20 -17.03
C SER A 18 -6.74 15.50 -17.82
N THR A 19 -6.23 16.65 -17.34
CA THR A 19 -6.59 17.98 -17.88
C THR A 19 -5.81 18.44 -19.11
N TRP A 20 -4.81 17.68 -19.58
CA TRP A 20 -3.89 18.07 -20.67
C TRP A 20 -4.39 17.82 -22.11
N SER A 21 -5.71 17.86 -22.38
CA SER A 21 -6.25 17.52 -23.71
C SER A 21 -7.33 18.44 -24.30
N THR A 22 -7.42 19.72 -23.94
CA THR A 22 -8.15 20.73 -24.76
C THR A 22 -7.49 22.12 -24.75
N LEU A 23 -6.78 22.47 -25.82
CA LEU A 23 -6.53 23.86 -26.22
C LEU A 23 -7.35 24.18 -27.48
N PRO A 24 -8.08 25.31 -27.53
CA PRO A 24 -8.91 25.64 -28.69
C PRO A 24 -8.05 26.03 -29.90
N SER A 25 -8.42 25.54 -31.08
CA SER A 25 -7.72 25.80 -32.33
C SER A 25 -7.83 27.27 -32.76
N TYR A 26 -6.76 28.05 -32.62
CA TYR A 26 -6.68 29.40 -33.18
C TYR A 26 -6.34 29.37 -34.68
N ALA A 27 -7.00 30.25 -35.45
CA ALA A 27 -6.88 30.28 -36.90
C ALA A 27 -5.54 30.89 -37.36
N VAL A 28 -4.90 30.25 -38.34
CA VAL A 28 -3.62 30.70 -38.93
C VAL A 28 -3.85 31.79 -39.99
N PRO A 29 -3.28 33.01 -39.84
CA PRO A 29 -3.15 33.98 -40.92
C PRO A 29 -1.91 33.69 -41.78
N PRO A 30 -1.89 34.06 -43.08
CA PRO A 30 -0.88 33.57 -44.02
C PRO A 30 0.38 34.44 -44.19
N SER A 31 1.46 33.75 -44.59
CA SER A 31 2.66 34.21 -45.33
C SER A 31 3.79 34.97 -44.61
N ASN A 32 5.02 34.55 -44.95
CA ASN A 32 6.33 35.19 -44.80
C ASN A 32 6.79 35.50 -43.34
N ASP A 33 7.99 35.14 -42.89
CA ASP A 33 9.28 35.15 -43.60
C ASP A 33 10.20 33.95 -43.33
N GLN A 34 11.36 33.93 -44.00
CA GLN A 34 12.40 32.89 -43.90
C GLN A 34 13.22 32.99 -42.61
N PHE A 35 13.38 31.87 -41.88
CA PHE A 35 14.58 31.64 -41.05
C PHE A 35 15.05 30.19 -41.16
N ASN A 36 16.36 29.99 -41.39
CA ASN A 36 16.98 28.68 -41.56
C ASN A 36 17.35 28.06 -40.21
N PHE A 37 17.15 26.75 -40.07
CA PHE A 37 17.72 25.98 -38.98
C PHE A 37 19.24 25.85 -39.13
N HIS A 38 19.97 26.23 -38.08
CA HIS A 38 21.36 25.83 -37.87
C HIS A 38 21.48 25.08 -36.53
N SER A 39 21.83 23.80 -36.60
CA SER A 39 22.18 23.00 -35.41
C SER A 39 23.65 23.23 -35.03
N PRO A 40 23.95 23.44 -33.73
CA PRO A 40 25.27 23.20 -33.16
C PRO A 40 25.36 21.78 -32.55
N ASN A 41 26.58 21.22 -32.53
CA ASN A 41 26.88 19.92 -31.91
C ASN A 41 26.98 20.01 -30.38
N PRO A 42 26.83 18.89 -29.64
CA PRO A 42 27.01 18.85 -28.20
C PRO A 42 28.49 18.85 -27.81
N THR A 43 28.92 19.79 -26.95
CA THR A 43 30.16 19.71 -26.13
C THR A 43 30.21 20.89 -25.16
N TYR A 44 29.84 20.69 -23.89
CA TYR A 44 30.73 20.91 -22.74
C TYR A 44 30.07 20.48 -21.42
N THR A 45 30.89 19.99 -20.49
CA THR A 45 30.57 19.80 -19.08
C THR A 45 30.89 21.06 -18.29
N ASP A 46 30.05 21.49 -17.34
CA ASP A 46 30.53 21.67 -15.96
C ASP A 46 29.40 21.83 -14.93
N ARG A 47 29.77 21.69 -13.64
CA ARG A 47 28.90 21.92 -12.47
C ARG A 47 28.61 23.39 -12.24
N ALA A 48 27.39 23.72 -11.79
CA ALA A 48 27.08 24.98 -11.12
C ALA A 48 26.12 24.75 -9.94
N VAL A 49 26.57 25.03 -8.72
CA VAL A 49 25.71 25.11 -7.53
C VAL A 49 25.05 26.49 -7.48
N LEU A 50 23.76 26.57 -7.18
CA LEU A 50 23.03 27.83 -6.98
C LEU A 50 22.25 27.83 -5.67
N SER A 51 22.88 28.39 -4.63
CA SER A 51 22.18 28.91 -3.45
C SER A 51 21.36 30.14 -3.81
N TRP A 52 20.14 30.26 -3.27
CA TRP A 52 19.36 31.51 -3.33
C TRP A 52 19.59 32.34 -2.06
N ASP A 53 19.78 33.64 -2.23
CA ASP A 53 19.74 34.67 -1.18
C ASP A 53 18.93 35.87 -1.69
N ALA A 54 18.20 36.54 -0.82
CA ALA A 54 17.09 37.42 -1.17
C ALA A 54 17.30 38.86 -0.67
N SER A 55 17.64 39.78 -1.57
CA SER A 55 17.61 41.22 -1.27
C SER A 55 17.43 42.12 -2.51
N THR A 56 16.85 43.31 -2.29
CA THR A 56 16.44 44.33 -3.28
C THR A 56 15.27 43.90 -4.19
N TRP A 57 14.31 44.76 -4.56
CA TRP A 57 14.33 46.22 -4.69
C TRP A 57 13.17 46.96 -3.98
N THR A 58 13.32 48.28 -3.81
CA THR A 58 12.34 49.20 -3.21
C THR A 58 12.18 50.48 -4.04
N GLN A 59 10.94 50.98 -4.22
CA GLN A 59 10.46 52.38 -4.45
C GLN A 59 9.08 52.33 -5.16
N THR A 60 7.94 52.80 -4.63
CA THR A 60 7.43 54.16 -4.30
C THR A 60 7.13 55.07 -5.51
N LEU A 61 6.02 55.81 -5.65
CA LEU A 61 4.79 56.02 -4.82
C LEU A 61 3.70 56.85 -5.58
N PHE A 62 2.43 56.77 -5.12
CA PHE A 62 1.37 57.84 -5.12
C PHE A 62 0.66 58.35 -6.41
N PRO A 63 -0.51 59.06 -6.32
CA PRO A 63 -1.60 59.04 -5.30
C PRO A 63 -3.08 59.31 -5.81
N LEU A 64 -4.04 59.43 -4.86
CA LEU A 64 -5.38 60.08 -4.92
C LEU A 64 -6.53 59.33 -5.67
N ASP A 65 -7.83 59.44 -5.32
CA ASP A 65 -8.50 60.29 -4.30
C ASP A 65 -9.84 59.70 -3.74
N ALA A 66 -10.40 60.39 -2.72
CA ALA A 66 -11.80 60.47 -2.28
C ALA A 66 -12.48 59.32 -1.46
N SER A 67 -13.20 59.76 -0.42
CA SER A 67 -14.21 59.04 0.40
C SER A 67 -15.44 59.96 0.56
N PRO A 68 -16.60 59.52 1.09
CA PRO A 68 -16.86 59.82 2.52
C PRO A 68 -17.78 58.85 3.32
N ASP A 69 -17.63 58.91 4.65
CA ASP A 69 -18.62 58.82 5.74
C ASP A 69 -19.78 57.79 5.76
N PHE A 70 -19.87 57.04 6.87
CA PHE A 70 -20.85 57.34 7.94
C PHE A 70 -20.43 56.71 9.30
N GLY A 71 -21.02 57.20 10.40
CA GLY A 71 -20.53 57.01 11.78
C GLY A 71 -21.10 55.82 12.61
N PRO A 72 -20.68 55.68 13.88
CA PRO A 72 -20.81 54.44 14.66
C PRO A 72 -22.02 54.36 15.62
N GLN A 73 -22.32 53.14 16.09
CA GLN A 73 -23.05 52.88 17.34
C GLN A 73 -22.34 51.81 18.19
N SER A 74 -22.75 51.69 19.46
CA SER A 74 -21.99 51.11 20.57
C SER A 74 -22.57 49.80 21.12
N PHE A 75 -21.70 48.99 21.74
CA PHE A 75 -22.08 47.90 22.65
C PHE A 75 -21.22 47.96 23.94
N PRO A 76 -21.77 47.57 25.11
CA PRO A 76 -21.11 47.73 26.42
C PRO A 76 -20.36 46.46 26.89
N ASP A 77 -19.67 46.60 28.03
CA ASP A 77 -18.69 45.66 28.58
C ASP A 77 -19.25 44.40 29.26
N GLY A 78 -18.45 43.32 29.21
CA GLY A 78 -17.78 42.84 30.42
C GLY A 78 -18.41 41.70 31.25
N VAL A 79 -17.77 40.52 31.18
CA VAL A 79 -17.67 39.58 32.31
C VAL A 79 -16.22 39.08 32.39
N MET A 80 -15.67 38.99 33.59
CA MET A 80 -14.31 38.54 33.91
C MET A 80 -14.39 37.48 35.01
N PHE A 81 -13.54 36.46 34.97
CA PHE A 81 -13.36 35.48 36.05
C PHE A 81 -11.88 35.15 36.27
N ASP A 82 -11.48 35.04 37.54
CA ASP A 82 -10.10 34.97 37.98
C ASP A 82 -9.49 33.55 37.96
N ILE A 83 -8.17 33.48 37.76
CA ILE A 83 -7.34 32.30 38.04
C ILE A 83 -6.36 32.64 39.17
N PRO A 84 -6.45 32.01 40.36
CA PRO A 84 -5.47 32.20 41.43
C PRO A 84 -4.31 31.20 41.32
N SER A 85 -3.11 31.69 41.01
CA SER A 85 -1.87 30.91 41.10
C SER A 85 -1.33 30.87 42.54
N GLY A 86 -0.81 29.72 42.99
CA GLY A 86 -0.21 29.54 44.32
C GLY A 86 0.90 28.49 44.31
N LEU A 87 1.99 28.73 45.05
CA LEU A 87 3.28 28.05 44.84
C LEU A 87 3.83 27.30 46.07
N THR A 88 4.30 26.07 45.82
CA THR A 88 5.45 25.40 46.50
C THR A 88 5.20 24.92 47.97
N PRO A 89 6.17 24.26 48.67
CA PRO A 89 6.10 22.80 48.80
C PRO A 89 6.32 22.28 50.25
N ARG A 90 6.23 20.95 50.46
CA ARG A 90 6.85 20.31 51.66
C ARG A 90 7.06 18.80 51.54
N GLU A 91 8.05 18.31 52.30
CA GLU A 91 8.55 16.93 52.28
C GLU A 91 8.01 16.07 53.45
N SER A 92 8.17 14.75 53.30
CA SER A 92 8.26 13.72 54.35
C SER A 92 7.02 13.34 55.19
N LEU A 93 6.62 12.05 55.12
CA LEU A 93 6.71 11.12 56.27
C LEU A 93 6.32 9.64 55.92
N ASN A 94 7.35 8.80 55.81
CA ASN A 94 7.50 7.38 56.21
C ASN A 94 6.35 6.33 56.23
N ALA A 95 6.73 5.13 55.73
CA ALA A 95 6.37 3.76 56.16
C ALA A 95 5.01 3.17 55.68
N SER A 96 4.85 1.85 55.45
CA SER A 96 5.61 0.71 56.05
C SER A 96 5.80 -0.55 55.17
N ASN A 97 7.00 -1.11 55.24
CA ASN A 97 7.40 -2.54 55.33
C ASN A 97 6.71 -3.68 54.52
N SER A 98 7.53 -4.38 53.72
CA SER A 98 7.80 -5.84 53.81
C SER A 98 9.06 -6.17 52.99
N THR A 99 10.27 -6.28 53.54
CA THR A 99 10.82 -7.25 54.54
C THR A 99 11.12 -8.65 53.95
N ALA A 100 12.39 -8.89 53.64
CA ALA A 100 12.97 -10.21 53.34
C ALA A 100 14.29 -10.39 54.15
N PRO A 101 14.52 -11.53 54.84
CA PRO A 101 15.71 -11.78 55.69
C PRO A 101 16.64 -12.89 55.09
N PRO A 102 17.79 -13.28 55.68
CA PRO A 102 19.07 -12.76 55.16
C PRO A 102 20.22 -13.81 55.00
N THR A 103 21.45 -13.31 54.86
CA THR A 103 22.73 -13.98 54.58
C THR A 103 23.31 -14.85 55.72
N THR A 104 24.38 -15.64 55.43
CA THR A 104 25.68 -15.56 56.18
C THR A 104 26.83 -16.46 55.67
N SER A 105 27.99 -15.85 55.35
CA SER A 105 29.39 -16.34 55.58
C SER A 105 29.91 -17.65 54.91
N SER A 106 31.22 -17.92 54.67
CA SER A 106 32.51 -17.18 54.55
C SER A 106 33.62 -18.22 54.16
N SER A 107 34.96 -18.02 54.08
CA SER A 107 35.93 -16.96 54.41
C SER A 107 37.30 -17.21 53.70
N ALA A 108 38.13 -16.15 53.56
CA ALA A 108 39.61 -16.16 53.33
C ALA A 108 40.15 -16.79 51.99
N SER A 109 41.39 -16.53 51.52
CA SER A 109 42.54 -15.79 52.08
C SER A 109 43.45 -15.10 51.02
N SER A 110 44.44 -14.32 51.50
CA SER A 110 45.77 -14.03 50.89
C SER A 110 45.92 -13.26 49.57
N SER A 111 46.29 -11.97 49.70
CA SER A 111 47.28 -11.24 48.86
C SER A 111 48.68 -11.35 49.53
N PRO A 112 49.78 -10.58 49.23
CA PRO A 112 49.98 -9.33 48.44
C PRO A 112 50.68 -9.65 47.08
N SER A 113 51.58 -8.89 46.41
CA SER A 113 52.37 -7.64 46.61
C SER A 113 53.02 -7.22 45.27
N GLU A 114 53.40 -5.98 44.94
CA GLU A 114 53.13 -4.62 45.47
C GLU A 114 53.64 -3.55 44.47
N SER A 115 53.22 -2.28 44.63
CA SER A 115 53.83 -1.03 44.08
C SER A 115 53.83 -0.79 42.55
N SER A 116 53.95 0.44 42.01
CA SER A 116 53.50 1.78 42.45
C SER A 116 53.82 2.84 41.36
N LYS A 117 52.96 3.86 41.20
CA LYS A 117 53.33 5.24 40.74
C LYS A 117 53.90 5.39 39.31
N ASP A 118 54.01 6.58 38.70
CA ASP A 118 53.44 7.90 39.02
C ASP A 118 53.15 8.69 37.71
N SER A 119 52.12 9.53 37.76
CA SER A 119 51.92 10.85 37.08
C SER A 119 52.56 11.24 35.72
N SER A 120 51.73 11.93 34.92
CA SER A 120 52.02 13.27 34.33
C SER A 120 53.01 13.41 33.14
N ASP A 121 52.39 13.70 31.99
CA ASP A 121 52.61 14.89 31.15
C ASP A 121 53.48 14.92 29.87
N ARG A 122 53.00 15.85 29.02
CA ARG A 122 53.72 16.67 28.03
C ARG A 122 54.33 16.06 26.75
N ALA A 123 53.47 16.12 25.73
CA ALA A 123 53.55 17.17 24.70
C ALA A 123 54.54 17.04 23.52
N SER A 124 53.91 16.80 22.36
CA SER A 124 54.00 17.65 21.15
C SER A 124 55.03 17.36 20.05
N LYS A 125 54.56 17.68 18.84
CA LYS A 125 55.26 17.87 17.54
C LYS A 125 55.61 16.58 16.79
N THR A 126 54.81 16.14 15.81
CA THR A 126 54.55 16.75 14.49
C THR A 126 55.72 16.59 13.50
N ARG A 127 55.59 15.64 12.57
CA ARG A 127 55.49 15.94 11.12
C ARG A 127 55.06 14.74 10.28
N LEU A 128 54.27 15.01 9.24
CA LEU A 128 54.01 14.11 8.12
C LEU A 128 55.14 14.14 7.09
N ASN A 129 55.23 13.08 6.28
CA ASN A 129 55.85 12.99 4.95
C ASN A 129 57.40 13.15 4.91
N THR A 130 58.14 12.57 3.95
CA THR A 130 57.76 12.00 2.64
C THR A 130 58.78 10.92 2.19
N LEU A 131 58.54 10.37 0.99
CA LEU A 131 59.47 9.75 0.02
C LEU A 131 59.57 8.22 -0.06
N ALA A 132 59.21 7.73 -1.26
CA ALA A 132 59.33 6.35 -1.70
C ALA A 132 60.64 6.09 -2.49
N ALA A 133 60.75 4.86 -3.02
CA ALA A 133 61.64 4.44 -4.10
C ALA A 133 63.16 4.45 -3.84
N ARG A 134 63.69 3.33 -3.30
CA ARG A 134 64.97 2.75 -3.77
C ARG A 134 65.24 1.31 -3.28
N ARG A 135 64.98 0.32 -4.15
CA ARG A 135 65.94 -0.74 -4.59
C ARG A 135 65.25 -1.74 -5.53
N TYR A 136 65.99 -2.22 -6.52
CA TYR A 136 65.53 -3.15 -7.55
C TYR A 136 66.72 -3.99 -8.04
N ARG A 137 66.50 -5.29 -8.33
CA ARG A 137 67.50 -6.31 -8.75
C ARG A 137 68.55 -6.67 -7.66
N GLN A 138 69.15 -7.86 -7.60
CA GLN A 138 69.08 -9.13 -8.39
C GLN A 138 69.67 -10.28 -7.52
N ARG A 139 69.72 -11.59 -7.85
CA ARG A 139 69.35 -12.43 -9.03
C ARG A 139 69.29 -13.92 -8.58
N ARG A 140 68.29 -14.72 -9.02
CA ARG A 140 68.47 -16.07 -9.60
C ARG A 140 67.17 -16.71 -10.10
N VAL A 141 67.35 -17.70 -10.97
CA VAL A 141 66.37 -18.56 -11.63
C VAL A 141 66.94 -19.98 -11.54
N ASP A 142 66.08 -20.99 -11.37
CA ASP A 142 66.39 -22.39 -11.67
C ASP A 142 65.26 -23.01 -12.52
N PRO A 143 65.51 -24.05 -13.34
CA PRO A 143 64.67 -24.35 -14.50
C PRO A 143 63.84 -25.65 -14.38
N ALA A 144 62.52 -25.54 -14.56
CA ALA A 144 61.60 -26.69 -14.59
C ALA A 144 60.47 -26.53 -15.64
N LEU A 145 60.80 -26.10 -16.87
CA LEU A 145 59.84 -25.84 -17.96
C LEU A 145 59.90 -26.92 -19.05
N VAL A 146 59.30 -28.09 -18.79
CA VAL A 146 59.10 -29.16 -19.81
C VAL A 146 57.68 -29.77 -19.79
N ALA A 147 56.87 -29.51 -18.75
CA ALA A 147 55.62 -30.24 -18.49
C ALA A 147 54.32 -29.43 -18.57
N ALA A 148 54.34 -28.19 -19.06
CA ALA A 148 53.23 -27.24 -18.92
C ALA A 148 52.81 -26.52 -20.23
N THR A 149 52.90 -27.19 -21.38
CA THR A 149 52.57 -26.57 -22.69
C THR A 149 51.87 -27.53 -23.67
N PHE A 150 51.05 -28.46 -23.15
CA PHE A 150 50.26 -29.39 -23.96
C PHE A 150 48.81 -29.63 -23.49
N VAL A 151 48.32 -28.80 -22.55
CA VAL A 151 46.92 -28.85 -22.05
C VAL A 151 46.08 -27.66 -22.57
N ALA A 152 46.72 -26.55 -22.95
CA ALA A 152 46.09 -25.30 -23.37
C ALA A 152 45.36 -25.32 -24.74
N LEU A 153 45.09 -26.52 -25.30
CA LEU A 153 44.37 -26.67 -26.57
C LEU A 153 43.44 -27.90 -26.59
N LYS A 154 42.80 -28.23 -25.46
CA LYS A 154 41.78 -29.29 -25.41
C LYS A 154 40.63 -29.11 -24.41
N PHE A 155 40.46 -27.92 -23.83
CA PHE A 155 39.31 -27.55 -23.01
C PHE A 155 38.58 -26.34 -23.63
N HIS A 156 37.87 -26.60 -24.73
CA HIS A 156 37.00 -25.61 -25.39
C HIS A 156 35.70 -26.27 -25.91
N THR A 157 35.27 -27.32 -25.22
CA THR A 157 34.03 -28.08 -25.47
C THR A 157 33.73 -28.86 -24.18
N SER A 158 32.45 -29.03 -23.84
CA SER A 158 31.98 -29.71 -22.61
C SER A 158 32.30 -29.01 -21.28
N PHE A 159 31.67 -27.86 -21.07
CA PHE A 159 31.02 -27.61 -19.78
C PHE A 159 29.60 -27.07 -20.03
N LEU A 160 28.77 -27.94 -20.64
CA LEU A 160 27.31 -27.79 -20.56
C LEU A 160 26.94 -28.03 -19.09
N ILE A 161 26.76 -26.94 -18.33
CA ILE A 161 25.96 -27.02 -17.11
C ILE A 161 24.57 -27.47 -17.59
N THR A 162 24.15 -28.66 -17.19
CA THR A 162 22.79 -29.12 -17.41
C THR A 162 21.89 -28.39 -16.43
N VAL A 163 21.58 -27.13 -16.75
CA VAL A 163 20.26 -26.59 -16.44
C VAL A 163 19.29 -27.63 -17.01
N THR A 164 18.56 -28.31 -16.15
CA THR A 164 17.39 -29.07 -16.58
C THR A 164 16.44 -28.05 -17.16
N MET A 165 16.40 -27.94 -18.49
CA MET A 165 15.44 -27.08 -19.18
C MET A 165 14.05 -27.55 -18.79
N SER A 166 13.43 -26.84 -17.85
CA SER A 166 12.07 -27.05 -17.40
C SER A 166 11.19 -27.18 -18.62
N THR A 167 10.40 -28.26 -18.73
CA THR A 167 9.52 -28.37 -19.89
C THR A 167 8.43 -27.28 -19.85
N PRO A 168 7.76 -27.00 -20.98
CA PRO A 168 6.59 -26.11 -20.99
C PRO A 168 5.44 -26.57 -20.07
N GLN A 169 5.47 -27.80 -19.54
CA GLN A 169 4.59 -28.22 -18.45
C GLN A 169 5.17 -27.84 -17.08
N GLN A 170 6.46 -28.10 -16.82
CA GLN A 170 7.11 -27.85 -15.52
C GLN A 170 7.18 -26.36 -15.14
N ILE A 171 7.18 -25.44 -16.10
CA ILE A 171 7.09 -23.99 -15.83
C ILE A 171 5.68 -23.52 -15.44
N LEU A 172 4.65 -24.33 -15.74
CA LEU A 172 3.24 -24.06 -15.42
C LEU A 172 2.76 -24.84 -14.18
N ASP A 173 3.45 -25.92 -13.83
CA ASP A 173 3.21 -26.78 -12.67
C ASP A 173 3.90 -26.20 -11.43
N ILE A 174 3.24 -25.23 -10.78
CA ILE A 174 3.82 -24.42 -9.68
C ILE A 174 3.11 -24.59 -8.33
N GLU A 175 2.26 -25.60 -8.15
CA GLU A 175 1.58 -25.86 -6.88
C GLU A 175 2.59 -26.08 -5.73
N ASP A 176 3.62 -26.91 -5.97
CA ASP A 176 4.72 -27.18 -5.05
C ASP A 176 5.62 -25.95 -4.78
N ALA A 177 5.45 -24.86 -5.55
CA ALA A 177 6.17 -23.60 -5.37
C ALA A 177 5.34 -22.50 -4.68
N LEU A 178 4.00 -22.58 -4.67
CA LEU A 178 3.15 -21.55 -4.07
C LEU A 178 3.28 -21.50 -2.55
N VAL A 179 3.26 -20.30 -1.99
CA VAL A 179 3.13 -20.08 -0.53
C VAL A 179 1.69 -20.39 -0.10
N SER A 180 1.54 -21.32 0.85
CA SER A 180 0.26 -21.74 1.44
C SER A 180 0.47 -22.33 2.84
N ASP A 181 -0.60 -22.65 3.57
CA ASP A 181 -0.51 -23.23 4.92
C ASP A 181 0.22 -24.59 4.94
N ASP A 182 0.03 -25.41 3.89
CA ASP A 182 0.73 -26.70 3.72
C ASP A 182 2.16 -26.56 3.14
N ASN A 183 2.49 -25.38 2.59
CA ASN A 183 3.79 -25.08 1.97
C ASN A 183 4.20 -23.61 2.31
N PRO A 184 4.56 -23.31 3.57
CA PRO A 184 4.80 -21.94 4.02
C PRO A 184 6.00 -21.30 3.32
N ALA A 185 6.08 -19.96 3.33
CA ALA A 185 7.26 -19.22 2.91
C ALA A 185 8.46 -19.52 3.83
N ARG A 186 9.69 -19.31 3.36
CA ARG A 186 10.90 -19.63 4.13
C ARG A 186 11.09 -18.67 5.30
N ASP A 187 11.37 -19.21 6.49
CA ASP A 187 11.51 -18.48 7.75
C ASP A 187 12.95 -18.45 8.32
N ASP A 188 13.89 -19.15 7.68
CA ASP A 188 15.29 -19.29 8.14
C ASP A 188 16.18 -18.04 7.92
N GLY A 189 15.61 -16.96 7.40
CA GLY A 189 16.32 -15.72 7.08
C GLY A 189 17.13 -15.75 5.77
N THR A 190 16.88 -16.72 4.88
CA THR A 190 17.52 -16.82 3.56
C THR A 190 16.52 -16.70 2.41
N LEU A 191 16.95 -16.17 1.26
CA LEU A 191 16.14 -16.16 0.03
C LEU A 191 15.97 -17.57 -0.56
N ASP A 192 14.73 -17.99 -0.79
CA ASP A 192 14.42 -19.16 -1.61
C ASP A 192 14.55 -18.85 -3.12
N TYR A 193 15.78 -18.67 -3.58
CA TYR A 193 16.07 -18.22 -4.94
C TYR A 193 15.55 -19.19 -6.03
N GLU A 194 15.39 -20.48 -5.72
CA GLU A 194 14.88 -21.50 -6.66
C GLU A 194 13.34 -21.42 -6.74
N ARG A 195 12.66 -21.28 -5.61
CA ARG A 195 11.21 -21.06 -5.55
C ARG A 195 10.80 -19.72 -6.14
N CYS A 196 11.50 -18.64 -5.80
CA CYS A 196 11.28 -17.31 -6.37
C CYS A 196 11.46 -17.31 -7.89
N ALA A 197 12.51 -17.97 -8.41
CA ALA A 197 12.71 -18.08 -9.85
C ALA A 197 11.57 -18.85 -10.54
N SER A 198 11.09 -19.97 -9.97
CA SER A 198 9.93 -20.71 -10.50
C SER A 198 8.66 -19.86 -10.54
N LEU A 199 8.36 -19.11 -9.47
CA LEU A 199 7.17 -18.24 -9.41
C LEU A 199 7.28 -17.05 -10.39
N HIS A 200 8.44 -16.41 -10.48
CA HIS A 200 8.70 -15.36 -11.48
C HIS A 200 8.52 -15.90 -12.91
N ASN A 201 9.15 -17.05 -13.21
CA ASN A 201 9.12 -17.67 -14.53
C ASN A 201 7.70 -18.09 -14.97
N TYR A 202 6.83 -18.46 -14.04
CA TYR A 202 5.41 -18.69 -14.32
C TYR A 202 4.72 -17.41 -14.82
N LEU A 203 4.93 -16.26 -14.17
CA LEU A 203 4.34 -14.97 -14.58
C LEU A 203 4.87 -14.51 -15.96
N VAL A 204 6.17 -14.73 -16.23
CA VAL A 204 6.74 -14.48 -17.56
C VAL A 204 6.12 -15.41 -18.63
N ALA A 205 6.02 -16.70 -18.34
CA ALA A 205 5.41 -17.67 -19.26
C ALA A 205 3.94 -17.37 -19.55
N TYR A 206 3.16 -17.00 -18.52
CA TYR A 206 1.74 -16.71 -18.62
C TYR A 206 1.44 -15.41 -19.38
N SER A 207 2.20 -14.34 -19.12
CA SER A 207 2.10 -13.09 -19.90
C SER A 207 2.54 -13.29 -21.35
N TRP A 208 3.61 -14.04 -21.60
CA TRP A 208 4.06 -14.40 -22.95
C TRP A 208 3.02 -15.22 -23.72
N MET A 209 2.40 -16.21 -23.07
CA MET A 209 1.32 -17.04 -23.61
C MET A 209 0.13 -16.18 -24.07
N ALA A 210 -0.34 -15.28 -23.21
CA ALA A 210 -1.43 -14.36 -23.51
C ALA A 210 -1.08 -13.39 -24.66
N ARG A 211 0.11 -12.77 -24.61
CA ARG A 211 0.62 -11.84 -25.65
C ARG A 211 0.73 -12.52 -27.03
N ASN A 212 1.01 -13.81 -27.08
CA ASN A 212 1.15 -14.57 -28.33
C ASN A 212 -0.10 -15.37 -28.72
N GLY A 213 -1.17 -15.38 -27.91
CA GLY A 213 -2.37 -16.17 -28.14
C GLY A 213 -2.11 -17.69 -28.17
N ARG A 214 -1.33 -18.20 -27.20
CA ARG A 214 -0.89 -19.62 -27.14
C ARG A 214 -1.17 -20.26 -25.78
N ASP A 215 -1.60 -21.52 -25.81
CA ASP A 215 -1.86 -22.34 -24.61
C ASP A 215 -0.58 -22.93 -23.96
N THR A 216 0.59 -22.74 -24.57
CA THR A 216 1.88 -23.24 -24.08
C THR A 216 3.01 -22.23 -24.36
N PRO A 217 3.95 -22.02 -23.43
CA PRO A 217 5.07 -21.11 -23.62
C PRO A 217 6.13 -21.71 -24.57
N ASP A 218 6.74 -20.86 -25.38
CA ASP A 218 7.86 -21.21 -26.25
C ASP A 218 9.16 -20.86 -25.52
N LEU A 219 9.75 -21.87 -24.86
CA LEU A 219 10.87 -21.65 -23.94
C LEU A 219 12.20 -21.34 -24.65
N ASP A 220 12.35 -21.75 -25.90
CA ASP A 220 13.49 -21.34 -26.73
C ASP A 220 13.36 -19.86 -27.12
N ALA A 221 12.13 -19.38 -27.40
CA ALA A 221 11.87 -17.96 -27.61
C ALA A 221 12.10 -17.15 -26.32
N LEU A 222 11.55 -17.57 -25.19
CA LEU A 222 11.73 -16.91 -23.89
C LEU A 222 13.18 -16.89 -23.42
N ALA A 223 13.97 -17.94 -23.66
CA ALA A 223 15.41 -17.95 -23.39
C ALA A 223 16.23 -17.02 -24.32
N SER A 224 15.63 -16.57 -25.42
CA SER A 224 16.24 -15.64 -26.38
C SER A 224 15.82 -14.18 -26.16
N GLU A 225 14.70 -13.92 -25.47
CA GLU A 225 14.33 -12.59 -24.98
C GLU A 225 15.22 -12.22 -23.78
N LYS A 226 15.84 -11.04 -23.83
CA LYS A 226 16.87 -10.57 -22.88
C LYS A 226 16.77 -9.06 -22.65
N TRP A 227 15.62 -8.59 -22.18
CA TRP A 227 15.33 -7.17 -22.02
C TRP A 227 16.32 -6.45 -21.09
N PHE A 228 16.36 -6.80 -19.80
CA PHE A 228 17.32 -6.25 -18.82
C PHE A 228 18.77 -6.47 -19.27
N PHE A 229 19.10 -7.67 -19.74
CA PHE A 229 20.47 -8.02 -20.18
C PHE A 229 20.89 -7.39 -21.53
N HIS A 230 20.05 -6.61 -22.21
CA HIS A 230 20.40 -5.93 -23.47
C HIS A 230 20.82 -4.47 -23.31
N GLU A 231 20.34 -3.75 -22.29
CA GLU A 231 20.52 -2.29 -22.21
C GLU A 231 21.45 -1.82 -21.09
N ALA A 232 21.57 -2.57 -19.99
CA ALA A 232 22.46 -2.24 -18.89
C ALA A 232 23.94 -2.51 -19.23
N ASN A 233 24.74 -1.44 -19.34
CA ASN A 233 26.19 -1.54 -19.57
C ASN A 233 26.96 -2.07 -18.34
N ASP A 234 26.35 -2.03 -17.16
CA ASP A 234 26.97 -2.24 -15.85
C ASP A 234 26.45 -3.47 -15.09
N VAL A 235 25.82 -4.44 -15.77
CA VAL A 235 25.25 -5.67 -15.15
C VAL A 235 26.23 -6.38 -14.22
N GLU A 236 27.49 -6.52 -14.62
CA GLU A 236 28.52 -7.15 -13.78
C GLU A 236 28.83 -6.32 -12.52
N ALA A 237 28.82 -4.99 -12.61
CA ALA A 237 29.05 -4.10 -11.47
C ALA A 237 27.84 -4.02 -10.53
N ILE A 238 26.62 -4.25 -11.02
CA ILE A 238 25.43 -4.52 -10.20
C ILE A 238 25.63 -5.87 -9.49
N ARG A 239 25.93 -6.94 -10.22
CA ARG A 239 26.13 -8.30 -9.68
C ARG A 239 27.25 -8.41 -8.64
N GLU A 240 28.32 -7.61 -8.74
CA GLU A 240 29.37 -7.52 -7.70
C GLU A 240 28.84 -6.95 -6.37
N ARG A 241 27.81 -6.10 -6.39
CA ARG A 241 27.19 -5.46 -5.22
C ARG A 241 26.03 -6.28 -4.65
N LEU A 242 25.29 -7.02 -5.49
CA LEU A 242 24.25 -7.96 -5.04
C LEU A 242 24.81 -9.13 -4.22
N ASP A 243 24.00 -9.70 -3.34
CA ASP A 243 24.35 -10.89 -2.56
C ASP A 243 24.16 -12.20 -3.34
N ALA A 244 24.84 -13.25 -2.86
CA ALA A 244 24.95 -14.53 -3.58
C ALA A 244 23.60 -15.23 -3.88
N PRO A 245 22.57 -15.20 -3.00
CA PRO A 245 21.26 -15.77 -3.32
C PRO A 245 20.54 -15.00 -4.45
N LEU A 246 20.64 -13.67 -4.46
CA LEU A 246 19.98 -12.83 -5.46
C LEU A 246 20.67 -12.93 -6.83
N ASN A 247 22.00 -13.08 -6.85
CA ASN A 247 22.74 -13.47 -8.04
C ASN A 247 22.28 -14.82 -8.62
N LYS A 248 22.03 -15.83 -7.78
CA LYS A 248 21.51 -17.13 -8.25
C LYS A 248 20.07 -17.05 -8.75
N PHE A 249 19.24 -16.19 -8.16
CA PHE A 249 17.90 -15.91 -8.68
C PHE A 249 17.98 -15.34 -10.12
N LEU A 250 18.86 -14.36 -10.33
CA LEU A 250 19.15 -13.79 -11.66
C LEU A 250 19.71 -14.80 -12.68
N ASP A 251 20.34 -15.90 -12.22
CA ASP A 251 20.85 -16.96 -13.08
C ASP A 251 19.78 -18.00 -13.49
N LEU A 252 18.58 -17.94 -12.90
CA LEU A 252 17.47 -18.88 -13.10
C LEU A 252 16.20 -18.26 -13.73
N VAL A 253 16.10 -16.93 -13.79
CA VAL A 253 14.91 -16.25 -14.33
C VAL A 253 14.95 -16.01 -15.84
N TYR A 254 13.78 -16.03 -16.47
CA TYR A 254 13.53 -15.43 -17.78
C TYR A 254 13.31 -13.93 -17.65
N ASP A 255 13.77 -13.19 -18.66
CA ASP A 255 13.79 -11.73 -18.68
C ASP A 255 12.39 -11.19 -19.10
N PRO A 256 11.64 -10.50 -18.22
CA PRO A 256 10.26 -10.11 -18.51
C PRO A 256 10.21 -8.93 -19.49
N ARG A 257 9.79 -9.17 -20.74
CA ARG A 257 9.48 -8.06 -21.65
C ARG A 257 8.24 -7.29 -21.14
N PRO A 258 8.37 -5.98 -20.79
CA PRO A 258 7.36 -5.26 -20.00
C PRO A 258 5.95 -5.14 -20.59
N PRO A 259 4.92 -4.88 -19.76
CA PRO A 259 4.95 -4.96 -18.29
C PRO A 259 4.92 -6.40 -17.77
N PHE A 260 5.62 -6.65 -16.66
CA PHE A 260 5.69 -7.95 -15.99
C PHE A 260 4.38 -8.32 -15.27
N PHE A 261 3.76 -7.38 -14.55
CA PHE A 261 2.48 -7.56 -13.85
C PHE A 261 1.64 -6.27 -13.90
N TYR A 262 0.39 -6.28 -13.40
CA TYR A 262 -0.53 -5.13 -13.50
C TYR A 262 0.03 -3.81 -12.90
N TRP A 263 0.85 -3.90 -11.85
CA TRP A 263 1.54 -2.74 -11.25
C TRP A 263 3.01 -2.58 -11.66
N VAL A 264 3.59 -3.57 -12.34
CA VAL A 264 5.05 -3.74 -12.42
C VAL A 264 5.51 -3.80 -13.86
N ASP A 265 6.43 -2.90 -14.21
CA ASP A 265 6.97 -2.79 -15.56
C ASP A 265 8.02 -3.89 -15.81
N CYS A 266 9.15 -3.83 -15.11
CA CYS A 266 10.33 -4.62 -15.44
C CYS A 266 11.08 -5.17 -14.21
N LEU A 267 12.04 -6.06 -14.49
CA LEU A 267 13.10 -6.48 -13.58
C LEU A 267 14.23 -5.44 -13.68
N ASP A 268 14.58 -4.79 -12.57
CA ASP A 268 15.40 -3.56 -12.57
C ASP A 268 16.75 -3.75 -11.83
N MET A 269 16.72 -4.34 -10.63
CA MET A 269 17.91 -4.55 -9.77
C MET A 269 18.68 -3.25 -9.46
N MET A 270 17.99 -2.10 -9.48
CA MET A 270 18.57 -0.81 -9.10
C MET A 270 18.85 -0.79 -7.59
N LEU A 271 19.98 -0.20 -7.19
CA LEU A 271 20.35 -0.09 -5.77
C LEU A 271 19.76 1.20 -5.19
N CYS A 272 18.98 1.10 -4.12
CA CYS A 272 18.08 2.15 -3.65
C CYS A 272 18.33 2.64 -2.21
N ASP A 273 19.53 2.45 -1.68
CA ASP A 273 19.97 2.99 -0.37
C ASP A 273 19.77 4.50 -0.21
N GLU A 274 19.76 5.27 -1.30
CA GLU A 274 19.52 6.72 -1.26
C GLU A 274 18.08 7.10 -0.86
N PHE A 275 17.16 6.12 -0.81
CA PHE A 275 15.82 6.28 -0.28
C PHE A 275 15.74 5.90 1.22
N PHE A 276 16.62 5.02 1.71
CA PHE A 276 16.62 4.46 3.08
C PHE A 276 17.83 4.96 3.90
N ILE A 277 18.01 6.29 3.95
CA ILE A 277 19.26 6.91 4.41
C ILE A 277 19.57 6.65 5.89
N ASP A 278 18.55 6.64 6.75
CA ASP A 278 18.72 6.49 8.20
C ASP A 278 18.80 5.02 8.66
N ASP A 279 18.30 4.07 7.86
CA ASP A 279 18.26 2.62 8.15
C ASP A 279 19.47 1.82 7.58
N ASN A 280 20.41 2.48 6.89
CA ASN A 280 21.52 1.79 6.22
C ASN A 280 22.78 1.62 7.11
N GLU A 281 22.89 0.47 7.77
CA GLU A 281 24.06 0.09 8.58
C GLU A 281 25.18 -0.64 7.81
N MET A 282 25.08 -0.85 6.50
CA MET A 282 26.03 -1.69 5.76
C MET A 282 27.31 -0.96 5.35
N GLU A 283 28.45 -1.34 5.94
CA GLU A 283 29.77 -0.93 5.44
C GLU A 283 30.14 -1.70 4.14
N ASP A 284 30.69 -0.99 3.15
CA ASP A 284 31.21 -1.49 1.87
C ASP A 284 30.22 -2.18 0.89
N LYS A 285 28.91 -2.20 1.16
CA LYS A 285 27.86 -2.77 0.28
C LYS A 285 26.53 -2.03 0.41
N GLU A 286 25.73 -2.01 -0.65
CA GLU A 286 24.37 -1.50 -0.61
C GLU A 286 23.39 -2.50 0.03
N ARG A 287 22.47 -1.99 0.86
CA ARG A 287 21.52 -2.81 1.62
C ARG A 287 20.23 -3.09 0.85
N PHE A 288 19.73 -2.12 0.09
CA PHE A 288 18.41 -2.13 -0.53
C PHE A 288 18.50 -2.21 -2.05
N VAL A 289 17.70 -3.12 -2.63
CA VAL A 289 17.65 -3.39 -4.06
C VAL A 289 16.21 -3.31 -4.56
N LEU A 290 15.93 -2.44 -5.51
CA LEU A 290 14.68 -2.40 -6.24
C LEU A 290 14.68 -3.56 -7.26
N ILE A 291 14.11 -4.70 -6.89
CA ILE A 291 14.03 -5.89 -7.74
C ILE A 291 13.12 -5.62 -8.94
N TYR A 292 11.99 -4.96 -8.71
CA TYR A 292 10.95 -4.70 -9.71
C TYR A 292 10.50 -3.24 -9.69
N HIS A 293 10.43 -2.59 -10.86
CA HIS A 293 10.00 -1.19 -11.00
C HIS A 293 8.47 -1.09 -11.19
N THR A 294 7.82 -0.13 -10.51
CA THR A 294 6.39 0.18 -10.69
C THR A 294 6.13 0.82 -12.07
N ILE A 295 4.98 0.52 -12.72
CA ILE A 295 4.59 1.14 -14.00
C ILE A 295 4.46 2.66 -13.87
N THR A 296 5.14 3.40 -14.74
CA THR A 296 5.21 4.89 -14.67
C THR A 296 3.87 5.59 -14.82
N ASP A 297 2.88 4.94 -15.43
CA ASP A 297 1.58 5.51 -15.75
C ASP A 297 0.58 5.47 -14.58
N LEU A 298 0.95 4.84 -13.45
CA LEU A 298 0.14 4.78 -12.23
C LEU A 298 0.19 6.08 -11.41
N GLY A 299 1.30 6.83 -11.48
CA GLY A 299 1.49 8.02 -10.66
C GLY A 299 2.83 8.72 -10.86
N GLY A 300 3.10 9.70 -10.00
CA GLY A 300 4.44 10.25 -9.81
C GLY A 300 5.17 9.52 -8.68
N HIS A 301 6.50 9.64 -8.63
CA HIS A 301 7.33 9.09 -7.54
C HIS A 301 7.17 7.58 -7.32
N ASN A 302 6.95 6.84 -8.41
CA ASN A 302 6.92 5.38 -8.44
C ASN A 302 8.25 4.79 -7.93
N LEU A 303 8.16 3.75 -7.11
CA LEU A 303 9.30 3.00 -6.57
C LEU A 303 9.16 1.53 -7.02
N GLY A 304 8.60 0.65 -6.18
CA GLY A 304 8.35 -0.74 -6.55
C GLY A 304 8.73 -1.75 -5.46
N VAL A 305 9.15 -2.94 -5.86
CA VAL A 305 9.51 -4.01 -4.89
C VAL A 305 10.95 -3.83 -4.43
N VAL A 306 11.10 -3.25 -3.25
CA VAL A 306 12.38 -3.09 -2.55
C VAL A 306 12.71 -4.36 -1.79
N TYR A 307 13.97 -4.78 -1.82
CA TYR A 307 14.51 -5.95 -1.15
C TYR A 307 15.68 -5.57 -0.23
N ASP A 308 15.54 -5.89 1.06
CA ASP A 308 16.56 -5.75 2.10
C ASP A 308 17.49 -6.98 2.05
N GLN A 309 18.71 -6.82 1.56
CA GLN A 309 19.71 -7.89 1.48
C GLN A 309 20.13 -8.40 2.87
N GLN A 310 20.09 -7.56 3.90
CA GLN A 310 20.45 -7.93 5.28
C GLN A 310 19.37 -8.79 5.94
N ARG A 311 18.08 -8.49 5.74
CA ARG A 311 16.95 -9.29 6.24
C ARG A 311 16.49 -10.41 5.29
N ASN A 312 16.97 -10.43 4.04
CA ASN A 312 16.50 -11.30 2.95
C ASN A 312 14.97 -11.23 2.71
N ARG A 313 14.39 -10.03 2.85
CA ARG A 313 12.94 -9.78 2.72
C ARG A 313 12.66 -8.65 1.73
N ALA A 314 11.47 -8.67 1.14
CA ALA A 314 10.97 -7.65 0.24
C ALA A 314 9.74 -6.93 0.81
N SER A 315 9.57 -5.66 0.45
CA SER A 315 8.31 -4.94 0.58
C SER A 315 7.97 -4.27 -0.76
N PHE A 316 6.72 -3.80 -0.91
CA PHE A 316 6.24 -3.17 -2.15
C PHE A 316 5.67 -1.76 -1.89
N PRO A 317 6.48 -0.79 -1.41
CA PRO A 317 6.11 0.61 -1.48
C PRO A 317 5.97 1.01 -2.97
N MET A 318 4.73 1.07 -3.47
CA MET A 318 4.47 1.27 -4.90
C MET A 318 4.96 2.63 -5.39
N THR A 319 4.84 3.65 -4.52
CA THR A 319 5.40 4.99 -4.64
C THR A 319 6.20 5.36 -3.38
N THR A 320 6.98 6.45 -3.42
CA THR A 320 7.68 6.97 -2.22
C THR A 320 6.72 7.41 -1.11
N ASP A 321 5.49 7.82 -1.44
CA ASP A 321 4.47 8.20 -0.45
C ASP A 321 4.03 7.00 0.42
N ASN A 322 4.42 5.77 0.05
CA ASN A 322 4.17 4.55 0.82
C ASN A 322 5.28 4.27 1.85
N MET A 323 6.41 4.98 1.81
CA MET A 323 7.59 4.66 2.64
C MET A 323 7.31 4.79 4.15
N GLU A 324 6.42 5.71 4.55
CA GLU A 324 5.85 5.85 5.91
C GLU A 324 5.09 4.60 6.44
N SER A 325 5.01 3.52 5.66
CA SER A 325 4.37 2.25 6.05
C SER A 325 5.34 1.07 6.05
N VAL A 326 6.63 1.32 5.78
CA VAL A 326 7.70 0.30 5.73
C VAL A 326 9.00 0.76 6.42
N GLU A 327 9.13 2.05 6.75
CA GLU A 327 10.20 2.67 7.53
C GLU A 327 9.66 3.34 8.82
N PRO A 328 10.42 3.35 9.94
CA PRO A 328 11.67 2.61 10.15
C PRO A 328 11.39 1.11 10.23
N ILE A 329 12.26 0.28 9.66
CA ILE A 329 11.90 -1.11 9.36
C ILE A 329 11.67 -1.94 10.62
N ASP A 330 12.35 -1.63 11.74
CA ASP A 330 12.14 -2.30 13.03
C ASP A 330 10.83 -1.92 13.76
N GLU A 331 10.11 -0.88 13.30
CA GLU A 331 8.71 -0.62 13.71
C GLU A 331 7.68 -1.24 12.74
N HIS A 332 8.12 -1.74 11.57
CA HIS A 332 7.27 -2.21 10.46
C HIS A 332 7.66 -3.60 9.90
N GLU A 333 8.27 -4.48 10.68
CA GLU A 333 8.76 -5.79 10.21
C GLU A 333 7.65 -6.71 9.65
N GLU A 334 6.37 -6.47 9.99
CA GLU A 334 5.20 -7.15 9.43
C GLU A 334 4.89 -6.77 7.98
N MET A 335 5.45 -5.67 7.48
CA MET A 335 5.30 -5.20 6.09
C MET A 335 6.44 -5.66 5.16
N TRP A 336 7.38 -6.46 5.68
CA TRP A 336 8.50 -7.04 4.93
C TRP A 336 8.37 -8.57 4.86
N PHE A 337 8.20 -9.12 3.66
CA PHE A 337 7.84 -10.53 3.40
C PHE A 337 8.96 -11.28 2.66
N PRO A 338 9.06 -12.62 2.78
CA PRO A 338 9.85 -13.42 1.84
C PRO A 338 9.33 -13.22 0.40
N LEU A 339 10.24 -13.06 -0.58
CA LEU A 339 9.90 -12.67 -1.96
C LEU A 339 8.93 -13.64 -2.64
N GLU A 340 9.01 -14.94 -2.33
CA GLU A 340 8.08 -15.96 -2.81
C GLU A 340 6.62 -15.69 -2.38
N THR A 341 6.40 -14.94 -1.30
CA THR A 341 5.08 -14.54 -0.81
C THR A 341 4.44 -13.54 -1.76
N ILE A 342 5.17 -12.48 -2.12
CA ILE A 342 4.68 -11.43 -3.03
C ILE A 342 4.35 -12.04 -4.40
N LEU A 343 5.28 -12.83 -4.95
CA LEU A 343 5.08 -13.53 -6.22
C LEU A 343 3.89 -14.52 -6.16
N SER A 344 3.72 -15.24 -5.05
CA SER A 344 2.56 -16.12 -4.85
C SER A 344 1.23 -15.35 -4.81
N GLN A 345 1.18 -14.15 -4.23
CA GLN A 345 -0.03 -13.33 -4.21
C GLN A 345 -0.38 -12.78 -5.61
N TRP A 346 0.61 -12.39 -6.42
CA TRP A 346 0.39 -11.99 -7.83
C TRP A 346 -0.13 -13.17 -8.68
N ILE A 347 0.40 -14.37 -8.46
CA ILE A 347 -0.12 -15.60 -9.09
C ILE A 347 -1.51 -15.93 -8.57
N TYR A 348 -1.81 -15.74 -7.28
CA TYR A 348 -3.15 -15.93 -6.73
C TYR A 348 -4.17 -14.97 -7.38
N MET A 349 -3.86 -13.67 -7.43
CA MET A 349 -4.70 -12.66 -8.09
C MET A 349 -4.92 -12.96 -9.59
N THR A 350 -3.94 -13.59 -10.23
CA THR A 350 -4.06 -14.12 -11.59
C THR A 350 -5.02 -15.31 -11.66
N ARG A 351 -4.85 -16.30 -10.77
CA ARG A 351 -5.63 -17.55 -10.72
C ARG A 351 -7.12 -17.34 -10.40
N ILE A 352 -7.45 -16.35 -9.57
CA ILE A 352 -8.85 -15.96 -9.31
C ILE A 352 -9.48 -15.14 -10.45
N GLY A 353 -8.66 -14.62 -11.39
CA GLY A 353 -9.10 -13.74 -12.46
C GLY A 353 -9.32 -12.28 -12.06
N LYS A 354 -8.64 -11.77 -11.01
CA LYS A 354 -8.67 -10.34 -10.64
C LYS A 354 -7.70 -9.56 -11.54
N ALA A 355 -6.47 -10.05 -11.69
CA ALA A 355 -5.53 -9.59 -12.72
C ALA A 355 -5.57 -10.56 -13.91
N ILE A 356 -5.78 -10.07 -15.13
CA ILE A 356 -5.79 -10.90 -16.35
C ILE A 356 -4.95 -10.27 -17.46
N PRO A 357 -4.12 -11.03 -18.19
CA PRO A 357 -3.46 -10.55 -19.39
C PRO A 357 -4.31 -10.81 -20.64
N GLY A 358 -4.04 -10.09 -21.73
CA GLY A 358 -4.44 -10.53 -23.08
C GLY A 358 -5.72 -9.91 -23.66
N LEU A 359 -6.04 -8.66 -23.33
CA LEU A 359 -6.76 -7.82 -24.30
C LEU A 359 -5.76 -7.19 -25.28
N PRO A 360 -6.12 -7.05 -26.57
CA PRO A 360 -5.39 -6.19 -27.48
C PRO A 360 -5.36 -4.74 -26.95
N GLU A 361 -4.24 -4.06 -27.20
CA GLU A 361 -3.97 -2.67 -26.83
C GLU A 361 -5.00 -1.68 -27.42
N GLU A 362 -5.61 -2.05 -28.56
CA GLU A 362 -6.75 -1.38 -29.16
C GLU A 362 -7.94 -2.34 -29.28
N LEU A 363 -9.10 -2.00 -28.70
CA LEU A 363 -10.37 -2.54 -29.21
C LEU A 363 -10.58 -2.01 -30.64
N LEU A 364 -11.26 -2.79 -31.49
CA LEU A 364 -11.54 -2.42 -32.90
C LEU A 364 -12.37 -1.13 -33.08
N THR A 365 -12.81 -0.49 -31.99
CA THR A 365 -13.49 0.82 -31.98
C THR A 365 -12.56 2.00 -31.64
N GLY A 366 -11.36 1.75 -31.10
CA GLY A 366 -10.45 2.78 -30.59
C GLY A 366 -10.79 3.31 -29.19
N ASP A 367 -11.83 2.79 -28.55
CA ASP A 367 -12.19 3.13 -27.17
C ASP A 367 -11.49 2.18 -26.18
N PRO A 368 -10.99 2.66 -25.01
CA PRO A 368 -10.53 1.78 -23.94
C PRO A 368 -11.70 0.98 -23.34
N PRO A 369 -11.47 -0.22 -22.77
CA PRO A 369 -12.54 -1.05 -22.22
C PRO A 369 -13.17 -0.41 -20.98
N THR A 370 -14.36 0.17 -21.14
CA THR A 370 -15.07 0.95 -20.10
C THR A 370 -15.47 0.18 -18.84
N ASN A 371 -15.15 -1.11 -18.72
CA ASN A 371 -15.54 -1.96 -17.60
C ASN A 371 -14.38 -2.49 -16.75
N ARG A 372 -13.14 -2.02 -16.96
CA ARG A 372 -11.94 -2.43 -16.22
C ARG A 372 -10.84 -1.37 -16.34
N SER A 373 -9.85 -1.42 -15.44
CA SER A 373 -8.59 -0.71 -15.65
C SER A 373 -7.64 -1.60 -16.47
N GLN A 374 -6.82 -1.03 -17.34
CA GLN A 374 -5.85 -1.76 -18.18
C GLN A 374 -4.56 -0.94 -18.36
N PHE A 375 -3.42 -1.56 -18.07
CA PHE A 375 -2.09 -1.07 -18.40
C PHE A 375 -1.41 -2.05 -19.36
N TYR A 376 -1.23 -1.60 -20.60
CA TYR A 376 -0.68 -2.39 -21.71
C TYR A 376 -1.36 -3.77 -21.85
N LEU A 377 -0.66 -4.84 -21.48
CA LEU A 377 -1.11 -6.24 -21.57
C LEU A 377 -2.08 -6.64 -20.45
N TRP A 378 -1.97 -6.03 -19.25
CA TRP A 378 -2.66 -6.45 -18.04
C TRP A 378 -3.91 -5.63 -17.78
N SER A 379 -5.03 -6.29 -17.50
CA SER A 379 -6.27 -5.69 -17.00
C SER A 379 -6.52 -6.09 -15.56
N TRP A 380 -7.01 -5.13 -14.76
CA TRP A 380 -7.52 -5.34 -13.42
C TRP A 380 -9.04 -5.32 -13.46
N LEU A 381 -9.66 -6.48 -13.24
CA LEU A 381 -11.11 -6.65 -13.28
C LEU A 381 -11.77 -6.00 -12.07
N PRO A 382 -12.98 -5.45 -12.24
CA PRO A 382 -13.66 -4.76 -11.15
C PRO A 382 -13.95 -5.70 -9.98
N TYR A 383 -14.43 -6.88 -10.31
CA TYR A 383 -14.60 -8.04 -9.45
C TYR A 383 -14.52 -9.31 -10.29
N CYS A 384 -14.37 -10.47 -9.66
CA CYS A 384 -14.41 -11.79 -10.31
C CYS A 384 -15.39 -12.76 -9.62
N ASP A 385 -15.76 -13.84 -10.31
CA ASP A 385 -16.64 -14.89 -9.74
C ASP A 385 -16.06 -15.50 -8.46
N ALA A 386 -14.73 -15.61 -8.35
CA ALA A 386 -14.07 -16.11 -7.15
C ALA A 386 -14.28 -15.18 -5.93
N GLN A 387 -14.22 -13.86 -6.11
CA GLN A 387 -14.54 -12.88 -5.05
C GLN A 387 -16.02 -12.93 -4.64
N ILE A 388 -16.94 -13.14 -5.59
CA ILE A 388 -18.37 -13.31 -5.27
C ILE A 388 -18.56 -14.60 -4.47
N ASN A 389 -17.99 -15.73 -4.93
CA ASN A 389 -18.15 -17.03 -4.30
C ASN A 389 -17.57 -17.07 -2.88
N SER A 390 -16.38 -16.48 -2.67
CA SER A 390 -15.74 -16.37 -1.35
C SER A 390 -16.50 -15.44 -0.40
N THR A 391 -16.95 -14.27 -0.88
CA THR A 391 -17.78 -13.36 -0.06
C THR A 391 -19.11 -13.99 0.34
N ILE A 392 -19.77 -14.75 -0.55
CA ILE A 392 -20.96 -15.56 -0.18
C ILE A 392 -20.60 -16.56 0.92
N ALA A 393 -19.49 -17.29 0.78
CA ALA A 393 -19.06 -18.27 1.78
C ALA A 393 -18.67 -17.63 3.13
N ALA A 394 -18.14 -16.41 3.15
CA ALA A 394 -17.90 -15.64 4.36
C ALA A 394 -19.22 -15.22 5.04
N ILE A 395 -20.18 -14.68 4.27
CA ILE A 395 -21.50 -14.28 4.78
C ILE A 395 -22.31 -15.48 5.30
N GLU A 396 -22.23 -16.64 4.63
CA GLU A 396 -22.93 -17.85 5.10
C GLU A 396 -22.27 -18.46 6.35
N ARG A 397 -20.93 -18.48 6.44
CA ARG A 397 -20.22 -18.83 7.68
C ARG A 397 -20.62 -17.90 8.82
N TYR A 398 -20.64 -16.58 8.57
CA TYR A 398 -21.03 -15.59 9.57
C TYR A 398 -22.48 -15.73 10.03
N SER A 399 -23.40 -15.90 9.09
CA SER A 399 -24.82 -16.11 9.39
C SER A 399 -25.02 -17.36 10.25
N ALA A 400 -24.31 -18.46 9.95
CA ALA A 400 -24.33 -19.67 10.78
C ALA A 400 -23.70 -19.44 12.17
N ALA A 401 -22.63 -18.66 12.28
CA ALA A 401 -22.00 -18.31 13.56
C ALA A 401 -22.92 -17.49 14.48
N VAL A 402 -23.75 -16.59 13.92
CA VAL A 402 -24.79 -15.87 14.65
C VAL A 402 -25.99 -16.78 14.95
N GLU A 403 -26.59 -17.42 13.95
CA GLU A 403 -27.81 -18.24 14.11
C GLU A 403 -27.63 -19.40 15.11
N SER A 404 -26.42 -19.97 15.22
CA SER A 404 -26.11 -21.04 16.19
C SER A 404 -25.97 -20.56 17.64
N ARG A 405 -25.82 -19.25 17.86
CA ARG A 405 -25.72 -18.61 19.18
C ARG A 405 -27.05 -17.98 19.65
N MET A 406 -28.05 -17.88 18.77
CA MET A 406 -29.37 -17.33 19.10
C MET A 406 -30.24 -18.29 19.94
N PRO A 407 -31.20 -17.78 20.73
CA PRO A 407 -32.12 -18.61 21.51
C PRO A 407 -33.01 -19.52 20.63
N PRO A 408 -33.35 -20.74 21.09
CA PRO A 408 -34.21 -21.64 20.34
C PRO A 408 -35.61 -21.06 20.06
N GLY A 409 -35.90 -20.83 18.78
CA GLY A 409 -37.19 -20.31 18.31
C GLY A 409 -37.16 -18.82 17.92
N SER A 410 -36.09 -18.09 18.21
CA SER A 410 -35.94 -16.67 17.79
C SER A 410 -35.62 -16.49 16.30
N LEU A 411 -35.11 -17.54 15.65
CA LEU A 411 -34.74 -17.51 14.23
C LEU A 411 -35.93 -17.22 13.31
N LEU A 412 -35.82 -16.16 12.51
CA LEU A 412 -36.83 -15.73 11.54
C LEU A 412 -37.16 -16.85 10.51
N PRO A 413 -38.32 -16.78 9.84
CA PRO A 413 -38.69 -17.73 8.78
C PRO A 413 -37.62 -17.81 7.68
N ILE A 414 -37.38 -19.02 7.16
CA ILE A 414 -36.48 -19.20 6.00
C ILE A 414 -37.10 -18.51 4.78
N SER A 415 -36.33 -17.64 4.14
CA SER A 415 -36.73 -16.89 2.95
C SER A 415 -35.91 -17.31 1.71
N VAL A 416 -36.25 -16.69 0.58
CA VAL A 416 -35.52 -16.70 -0.69
C VAL A 416 -34.15 -16.00 -0.56
N PRO A 417 -33.32 -15.87 -1.62
CA PRO A 417 -32.12 -15.02 -1.57
C PRO A 417 -32.44 -13.59 -1.10
N LEU A 418 -31.46 -12.91 -0.51
CA LEU A 418 -31.68 -11.66 0.22
C LEU A 418 -32.35 -10.57 -0.62
N PHE A 419 -32.11 -10.54 -1.93
CA PHE A 419 -32.89 -9.75 -2.88
C PHE A 419 -33.16 -10.48 -4.19
N THR A 420 -34.27 -10.12 -4.84
CA THR A 420 -34.52 -10.38 -6.27
C THR A 420 -34.04 -9.20 -7.11
N SER A 421 -33.79 -9.44 -8.41
CA SER A 421 -33.38 -8.37 -9.34
C SER A 421 -34.35 -7.19 -9.34
N ALA A 422 -35.66 -7.44 -9.28
CA ALA A 422 -36.69 -6.40 -9.31
C ALA A 422 -36.69 -5.49 -8.06
N GLU A 423 -36.30 -6.01 -6.90
CA GLU A 423 -36.15 -5.22 -5.68
C GLU A 423 -34.88 -4.36 -5.72
N LEU A 424 -33.82 -4.86 -6.35
CA LEU A 424 -32.60 -4.09 -6.63
C LEU A 424 -32.81 -3.04 -7.73
N ASP A 425 -33.68 -3.31 -8.72
CA ASP A 425 -34.12 -2.36 -9.74
C ASP A 425 -34.91 -1.21 -9.10
N ALA A 426 -35.82 -1.52 -8.17
CA ALA A 426 -36.56 -0.52 -7.39
C ALA A 426 -35.66 0.32 -6.46
N ALA A 427 -34.48 -0.21 -6.10
CA ALA A 427 -33.44 0.48 -5.34
C ALA A 427 -32.38 1.18 -6.21
N ALA A 428 -32.59 1.23 -7.54
CA ALA A 428 -31.69 1.79 -8.55
C ALA A 428 -30.24 1.20 -8.57
N VAL A 429 -30.03 0.00 -8.01
CA VAL A 429 -28.72 -0.66 -7.99
C VAL A 429 -28.32 -1.08 -9.41
N PRO A 430 -27.09 -0.79 -9.89
CA PRO A 430 -26.64 -1.14 -11.24
C PRO A 430 -26.86 -2.60 -11.65
N GLN A 431 -27.06 -2.85 -12.95
CA GLN A 431 -27.37 -4.19 -13.50
C GLN A 431 -26.16 -5.12 -13.59
N ASP A 432 -24.97 -4.54 -13.77
CA ASP A 432 -23.68 -5.22 -13.67
C ASP A 432 -22.89 -4.53 -12.56
N CYS A 433 -22.88 -5.14 -11.38
CA CYS A 433 -21.95 -4.83 -10.30
C CYS A 433 -21.82 -6.01 -9.33
N PHE A 434 -20.71 -6.05 -8.60
CA PHE A 434 -20.42 -7.07 -7.59
C PHE A 434 -21.58 -7.24 -6.60
N ILE A 435 -22.14 -6.13 -6.10
CA ILE A 435 -23.19 -6.13 -5.08
C ILE A 435 -24.50 -6.72 -5.58
N ARG A 436 -24.91 -6.49 -6.84
CA ARG A 436 -26.10 -7.15 -7.41
C ARG A 436 -25.88 -8.66 -7.50
N SER A 437 -24.71 -9.07 -7.99
CA SER A 437 -24.31 -10.48 -8.09
C SER A 437 -24.23 -11.16 -6.71
N LEU A 438 -23.83 -10.43 -5.67
CA LEU A 438 -23.78 -10.91 -4.29
C LEU A 438 -25.19 -11.04 -3.67
N LEU A 439 -25.95 -9.94 -3.64
CA LEU A 439 -27.24 -9.84 -2.94
C LEU A 439 -28.34 -10.75 -3.53
N THR A 440 -28.24 -11.09 -4.82
CA THR A 440 -29.15 -12.06 -5.48
C THR A 440 -28.80 -13.53 -5.21
N ARG A 441 -27.65 -13.80 -4.59
CA ARG A 441 -27.14 -15.16 -4.33
C ARG A 441 -27.02 -15.49 -2.83
N VAL A 442 -26.76 -14.50 -1.99
CA VAL A 442 -26.71 -14.64 -0.52
C VAL A 442 -28.07 -15.09 0.03
N LYS A 443 -28.08 -16.10 0.90
CA LYS A 443 -29.26 -16.53 1.66
C LYS A 443 -29.70 -15.41 2.63
N THR A 444 -31.00 -15.16 2.77
CA THR A 444 -31.51 -14.20 3.76
C THR A 444 -31.10 -14.63 5.19
N PRO A 445 -30.30 -13.83 5.94
CA PRO A 445 -29.93 -14.16 7.32
C PRO A 445 -31.14 -14.11 8.24
N ARG A 446 -31.27 -15.06 9.18
CA ARG A 446 -32.54 -15.28 9.91
C ARG A 446 -32.62 -14.55 11.24
N PHE A 447 -32.04 -13.35 11.26
CA PHE A 447 -32.00 -12.41 12.38
C PHE A 447 -32.18 -10.98 11.86
N LYS A 448 -32.37 -10.02 12.77
CA LYS A 448 -32.62 -8.61 12.44
C LYS A 448 -31.34 -7.78 12.41
N PHE A 449 -30.41 -7.98 13.36
CA PHE A 449 -29.15 -7.23 13.41
C PHE A 449 -27.95 -8.09 12.98
N ILE A 450 -27.22 -7.60 11.97
CA ILE A 450 -26.04 -8.29 11.40
C ILE A 450 -24.73 -7.90 12.10
N ALA A 451 -24.71 -6.74 12.76
CA ALA A 451 -23.62 -6.22 13.57
C ALA A 451 -24.22 -5.20 14.55
N PRO A 452 -23.48 -4.67 15.54
CA PRO A 452 -24.02 -3.72 16.52
C PRO A 452 -24.75 -2.55 15.86
N GLY A 453 -26.07 -2.49 16.05
CA GLY A 453 -26.95 -1.48 15.46
C GLY A 453 -27.16 -1.52 13.94
N LEU A 454 -26.65 -2.50 13.19
CA LEU A 454 -26.84 -2.60 11.73
C LEU A 454 -27.96 -3.59 11.35
N GLU A 455 -29.01 -3.12 10.69
CA GLU A 455 -30.14 -3.97 10.26
C GLU A 455 -29.86 -4.77 8.99
N VAL A 456 -30.25 -6.06 9.01
CA VAL A 456 -30.53 -6.86 7.81
C VAL A 456 -31.75 -6.26 7.09
N PRO A 457 -31.67 -5.94 5.79
CA PRO A 457 -32.75 -5.25 5.08
C PRO A 457 -33.90 -6.20 4.70
N HIS A 458 -34.70 -6.60 5.69
CA HIS A 458 -35.91 -7.41 5.49
C HIS A 458 -37.03 -6.64 4.80
N ASP A 459 -37.23 -5.36 5.15
CA ASP A 459 -38.12 -4.44 4.43
C ASP A 459 -37.42 -3.89 3.17
N LYS A 460 -37.88 -4.37 2.01
CA LYS A 460 -37.36 -4.05 0.68
C LYS A 460 -37.76 -2.65 0.22
N GLU A 461 -38.93 -2.16 0.64
CA GLU A 461 -39.37 -0.79 0.35
C GLU A 461 -38.59 0.22 1.20
N ALA A 462 -38.29 -0.11 2.47
CA ALA A 462 -37.36 0.69 3.29
C ALA A 462 -35.94 0.66 2.72
N PHE A 463 -35.43 -0.49 2.29
CA PHE A 463 -34.13 -0.59 1.63
C PHE A 463 -34.04 0.34 0.41
N ALA A 464 -34.99 0.26 -0.52
CA ALA A 464 -35.03 1.11 -1.71
C ALA A 464 -35.11 2.61 -1.36
N ARG A 465 -35.96 3.00 -0.39
CA ARG A 465 -36.09 4.39 0.08
C ARG A 465 -34.86 4.91 0.85
N ARG A 466 -34.07 4.02 1.46
CA ARG A 466 -32.82 4.36 2.17
C ARG A 466 -31.64 4.58 1.19
N GLN A 467 -31.73 4.16 -0.07
CA GLN A 467 -30.64 4.36 -1.04
C GLN A 467 -30.53 5.82 -1.49
N ARG A 468 -29.45 6.50 -1.08
CA ARG A 468 -29.16 7.88 -1.47
C ARG A 468 -28.44 7.99 -2.80
N PHE A 469 -27.34 7.25 -2.97
CA PHE A 469 -26.38 7.48 -4.06
C PHE A 469 -26.79 6.79 -5.37
N THR A 470 -27.38 5.58 -5.32
CA THR A 470 -27.90 4.89 -6.52
C THR A 470 -28.95 5.70 -7.30
N ASN A 471 -29.74 6.51 -6.59
CA ASN A 471 -30.76 7.40 -7.15
C ASN A 471 -30.20 8.70 -7.74
N ILE A 472 -28.89 8.94 -7.66
CA ILE A 472 -28.19 10.07 -8.30
C ILE A 472 -27.61 9.60 -9.64
N PRO A 473 -27.73 10.38 -10.73
CA PRO A 473 -27.08 10.06 -12.01
C PRO A 473 -25.59 9.78 -11.83
N HIS A 474 -25.11 8.70 -12.45
CA HIS A 474 -23.73 8.23 -12.43
C HIS A 474 -23.30 7.91 -13.87
N GLU A 475 -21.99 7.87 -14.10
CA GLU A 475 -21.43 7.53 -15.41
C GLU A 475 -21.55 6.01 -15.68
N ALA A 476 -21.53 5.59 -16.94
CA ALA A 476 -21.88 4.21 -17.34
C ALA A 476 -20.87 3.13 -16.89
N ASP A 477 -19.71 3.57 -16.44
CA ASP A 477 -18.58 2.82 -15.88
C ASP A 477 -18.44 3.03 -14.36
N SER A 478 -19.38 3.74 -13.75
CA SER A 478 -19.33 4.16 -12.36
C SER A 478 -20.39 3.46 -11.53
N ILE A 479 -19.97 2.83 -10.43
CA ILE A 479 -20.82 2.10 -9.49
C ILE A 479 -21.02 2.97 -8.23
N PRO A 480 -22.22 3.52 -7.99
CA PRO A 480 -22.51 4.27 -6.77
C PRO A 480 -22.60 3.36 -5.55
N GLY A 481 -22.16 3.87 -4.39
CA GLY A 481 -22.18 3.13 -3.13
C GLY A 481 -23.60 2.75 -2.69
N VAL A 482 -23.86 1.46 -2.56
CA VAL A 482 -25.14 0.87 -2.13
C VAL A 482 -25.12 0.69 -0.62
N LEU A 483 -26.12 1.22 0.10
CA LEU A 483 -26.29 0.96 1.53
C LEU A 483 -26.78 -0.49 1.74
N LEU A 484 -25.91 -1.36 2.26
CA LEU A 484 -26.17 -2.79 2.45
C LEU A 484 -26.91 -3.03 3.76
N PHE A 485 -26.41 -2.48 4.86
CA PHE A 485 -26.95 -2.65 6.22
C PHE A 485 -26.98 -1.30 6.92
N ALA A 486 -28.20 -0.80 7.20
CA ALA A 486 -28.41 0.55 7.72
C ALA A 486 -28.47 0.55 9.26
N ALA A 487 -27.95 1.62 9.87
CA ALA A 487 -28.23 1.94 11.26
C ALA A 487 -29.57 2.69 11.37
N PRO A 488 -30.57 2.17 12.10
CA PRO A 488 -31.89 2.81 12.21
C PRO A 488 -31.80 4.21 12.83
N ASP A 489 -32.47 5.17 12.20
CA ASP A 489 -32.65 6.56 12.65
C ASP A 489 -31.34 7.31 13.00
N ARG A 490 -30.18 6.79 12.57
CA ARG A 490 -28.86 7.42 12.70
C ARG A 490 -28.40 7.95 11.35
N LEU A 491 -28.34 9.28 11.26
CA LEU A 491 -27.91 10.00 10.08
C LEU A 491 -26.70 10.91 10.42
N VAL A 492 -25.89 11.23 9.41
CA VAL A 492 -24.74 12.13 9.49
C VAL A 492 -24.81 13.18 8.38
N ASP A 493 -24.30 14.38 8.59
CA ASP A 493 -24.29 15.42 7.55
C ASP A 493 -23.31 15.06 6.41
N LEU A 494 -23.54 15.62 5.20
CA LEU A 494 -22.67 15.39 4.03
C LEU A 494 -21.36 16.20 4.14
N ASN A 495 -20.49 15.75 5.06
CA ASN A 495 -19.16 16.30 5.31
C ASN A 495 -18.23 16.17 4.08
N LEU A 496 -17.02 16.73 4.16
CA LEU A 496 -16.09 16.75 3.02
C LEU A 496 -15.55 15.35 2.64
N GLU A 497 -15.31 14.48 3.62
CA GLU A 497 -14.85 13.10 3.44
C GLU A 497 -15.89 12.25 2.71
N ILE A 498 -17.09 12.11 3.29
CA ILE A 498 -18.23 11.36 2.75
C ILE A 498 -18.60 11.91 1.36
N ARG A 499 -18.53 13.24 1.17
CA ARG A 499 -18.74 13.84 -0.15
C ARG A 499 -17.67 13.41 -1.15
N ARG A 500 -16.38 13.55 -0.85
CA ARG A 500 -15.28 13.12 -1.73
C ARG A 500 -15.47 11.66 -2.13
N LEU A 501 -15.57 10.78 -1.13
CA LEU A 501 -15.76 9.34 -1.25
C LEU A 501 -16.94 8.97 -2.18
N PHE A 502 -18.16 9.36 -1.85
CA PHE A 502 -19.33 8.97 -2.65
C PHE A 502 -19.48 9.77 -3.95
N SER A 503 -18.82 10.94 -4.11
CA SER A 503 -18.87 11.71 -5.36
C SER A 503 -18.11 11.07 -6.53
N VAL A 504 -17.21 10.10 -6.25
CA VAL A 504 -16.43 9.37 -7.27
C VAL A 504 -17.35 8.91 -8.41
N ALA A 505 -18.44 8.21 -8.10
CA ALA A 505 -19.35 7.66 -9.11
C ALA A 505 -20.23 8.70 -9.86
N HIS A 506 -20.24 9.96 -9.44
CA HIS A 506 -21.22 10.97 -9.86
C HIS A 506 -20.62 12.19 -10.60
N GLY A 507 -19.29 12.24 -10.77
CA GLY A 507 -18.62 13.32 -11.50
C GLY A 507 -18.98 14.71 -10.95
N ASN A 508 -19.30 15.65 -11.84
CA ASN A 508 -19.65 17.04 -11.50
C ASN A 508 -21.12 17.23 -11.00
N VAL A 509 -21.82 16.19 -10.56
CA VAL A 509 -23.19 16.32 -10.05
C VAL A 509 -23.19 16.90 -8.63
N SER A 510 -23.78 18.09 -8.48
CA SER A 510 -23.96 18.75 -7.20
C SER A 510 -24.95 17.99 -6.30
N MET A 511 -24.45 17.41 -5.21
CA MET A 511 -25.27 16.85 -4.14
C MET A 511 -25.79 17.97 -3.22
N ASN A 512 -27.00 17.82 -2.66
CA ASN A 512 -27.51 18.76 -1.67
C ASN A 512 -26.88 18.51 -0.29
N ASP A 513 -25.98 19.40 0.12
CA ASP A 513 -25.33 19.46 1.44
C ASP A 513 -26.32 19.34 2.61
N ASN A 514 -27.49 19.97 2.50
CA ASN A 514 -28.49 20.02 3.57
C ASN A 514 -29.29 18.71 3.76
N ASN A 515 -29.07 17.71 2.90
CA ASN A 515 -29.68 16.39 3.09
C ASN A 515 -28.73 15.55 3.97
N PRO A 516 -29.19 14.96 5.09
CA PRO A 516 -28.39 14.05 5.90
C PRO A 516 -28.29 12.64 5.28
N VAL A 517 -27.14 11.98 5.43
CA VAL A 517 -26.78 10.66 4.89
C VAL A 517 -27.10 9.59 5.94
N PRO A 518 -27.73 8.45 5.59
CA PRO A 518 -27.83 7.33 6.52
C PRO A 518 -26.45 6.79 6.93
N THR A 519 -26.35 6.27 8.16
CA THR A 519 -25.14 5.59 8.64
C THR A 519 -25.30 4.07 8.53
N GLY A 520 -24.18 3.35 8.48
CA GLY A 520 -24.14 1.89 8.27
C GLY A 520 -23.14 1.45 7.21
N LEU A 521 -23.24 0.19 6.79
CA LEU A 521 -22.31 -0.42 5.84
C LEU A 521 -22.76 -0.17 4.39
N TYR A 522 -21.93 0.56 3.65
CA TYR A 522 -22.05 0.77 2.22
C TYR A 522 -21.10 -0.16 1.45
N SER A 523 -21.43 -0.47 0.19
CA SER A 523 -20.42 -0.93 -0.78
C SER A 523 -19.49 0.21 -1.17
N GLU A 524 -18.33 -0.15 -1.73
CA GLU A 524 -17.44 0.86 -2.34
C GLU A 524 -18.16 1.64 -3.45
N PRO A 525 -18.04 2.98 -3.51
CA PRO A 525 -18.33 3.78 -4.69
C PRO A 525 -17.11 3.76 -5.63
N VAL A 526 -17.27 3.34 -6.88
CA VAL A 526 -16.12 3.03 -7.75
C VAL A 526 -16.28 3.57 -9.17
N ARG A 527 -15.17 3.98 -9.79
CA ARG A 527 -15.04 4.13 -11.26
C ARG A 527 -14.27 2.94 -11.81
N ARG A 528 -14.74 2.36 -12.92
CA ARG A 528 -14.14 1.15 -13.49
C ARG A 528 -12.87 1.39 -14.30
N ARG A 529 -12.56 2.64 -14.68
CA ARG A 529 -11.33 2.98 -15.43
C ARG A 529 -10.15 3.33 -14.52
N ASP A 530 -10.45 3.94 -13.38
CA ASP A 530 -9.48 4.27 -12.33
C ASP A 530 -8.70 3.00 -11.93
N TYR A 531 -7.40 3.15 -11.67
CA TYR A 531 -6.56 2.02 -11.27
C TYR A 531 -6.90 1.55 -9.85
N ASP A 532 -6.43 0.36 -9.48
CA ASP A 532 -6.57 -0.21 -8.12
C ASP A 532 -8.00 -0.39 -7.58
N MET A 533 -9.00 -0.24 -8.44
CA MET A 533 -10.40 -0.28 -8.07
C MET A 533 -10.80 -1.64 -7.45
N GLU A 534 -11.70 -1.61 -6.44
CA GLU A 534 -12.22 -2.84 -5.83
C GLU A 534 -13.73 -2.77 -5.57
N GLU A 535 -14.52 -3.31 -6.51
CA GLU A 535 -15.97 -3.43 -6.36
C GLU A 535 -16.39 -4.44 -5.28
N ALA A 536 -15.47 -5.33 -4.85
CA ALA A 536 -15.67 -6.19 -3.68
C ALA A 536 -15.47 -5.47 -2.33
N GLY A 537 -15.17 -4.16 -2.34
CA GLY A 537 -14.93 -3.35 -1.16
C GLY A 537 -16.17 -2.80 -0.45
N PHE A 538 -15.96 -2.19 0.72
CA PHE A 538 -17.01 -1.59 1.55
C PHE A 538 -16.53 -0.32 2.27
N ARG A 539 -17.47 0.51 2.71
CA ARG A 539 -17.24 1.65 3.61
C ARG A 539 -18.23 1.62 4.76
N LEU A 540 -17.76 1.63 6.01
CA LEU A 540 -18.59 1.69 7.20
C LEU A 540 -18.76 3.16 7.62
N VAL A 541 -19.88 3.77 7.27
CA VAL A 541 -20.17 5.18 7.60
C VAL A 541 -20.73 5.25 9.03
N LEU A 542 -19.96 5.81 9.95
CA LEU A 542 -20.32 5.95 11.37
C LEU A 542 -21.11 7.25 11.65
N PRO A 543 -21.87 7.33 12.76
CA PRO A 543 -22.54 8.56 13.21
C PRO A 543 -21.66 9.47 14.08
N PHE A 544 -20.38 9.14 14.23
CA PHE A 544 -19.38 9.89 14.99
C PHE A 544 -18.03 9.81 14.26
N ALA A 545 -17.19 10.82 14.49
CA ALA A 545 -15.82 10.84 14.00
C ALA A 545 -14.92 9.95 14.87
N LEU A 546 -14.03 9.20 14.22
CA LEU A 546 -12.91 8.50 14.83
C LEU A 546 -11.73 9.44 15.06
N ARG A 547 -10.90 9.11 16.07
CA ARG A 547 -9.77 9.90 16.56
C ARG A 547 -10.03 11.43 16.59
N PRO A 548 -11.10 11.92 17.24
CA PRO A 548 -11.52 13.34 17.19
C PRO A 548 -10.65 14.28 18.05
N GLY A 549 -9.40 13.93 18.39
CA GLY A 549 -8.56 14.69 19.31
C GLY A 549 -7.06 14.39 19.19
N PHE A 550 -6.26 15.46 19.22
CA PHE A 550 -4.85 15.52 18.80
C PHE A 550 -3.79 14.81 19.68
N PHE A 551 -4.17 14.00 20.68
CA PHE A 551 -3.26 13.72 21.82
C PHE A 551 -3.14 12.27 22.30
N ARG A 552 -3.72 11.28 21.62
CA ARG A 552 -3.56 9.84 21.94
C ARG A 552 -3.70 8.97 20.70
N ASP A 553 -2.57 8.54 20.16
CA ASP A 553 -2.50 7.82 18.88
C ASP A 553 -2.16 6.33 19.08
N GLU A 554 -1.57 5.97 20.23
CA GLU A 554 -1.26 4.60 20.63
C GLU A 554 -2.52 3.71 20.74
N ASP A 555 -3.53 4.20 21.45
CA ASP A 555 -4.79 3.52 21.79
C ASP A 555 -5.89 3.62 20.70
N GLY A 556 -5.69 4.44 19.66
CA GLY A 556 -6.72 4.84 18.69
C GLY A 556 -6.96 3.85 17.55
N ALA A 557 -8.06 4.03 16.80
CA ALA A 557 -8.40 3.17 15.66
C ALA A 557 -7.31 3.16 14.57
N ARG A 558 -7.05 1.99 13.96
CA ARG A 558 -6.01 1.76 12.94
C ARG A 558 -6.56 1.08 11.70
N MET A 559 -5.92 1.35 10.57
CA MET A 559 -6.17 0.71 9.27
C MET A 559 -5.33 -0.55 9.11
N SER A 560 -5.56 -1.33 8.05
CA SER A 560 -4.91 -2.64 7.85
C SER A 560 -3.39 -2.53 7.70
N ASP A 561 -2.90 -1.41 7.16
CA ASP A 561 -1.48 -1.02 7.10
C ASP A 561 -0.88 -0.53 8.43
N GLY A 562 -1.58 -0.71 9.56
CA GLY A 562 -1.11 -0.37 10.90
C GLY A 562 -1.13 1.12 11.24
N ARG A 563 -1.28 2.00 10.24
CA ARG A 563 -1.38 3.45 10.40
C ARG A 563 -2.67 3.80 11.16
N PRO A 564 -2.63 4.80 12.07
CA PRO A 564 -3.84 5.34 12.68
C PRO A 564 -4.83 5.87 11.63
N VAL A 565 -6.13 5.62 11.85
CA VAL A 565 -7.24 6.22 11.08
C VAL A 565 -7.13 7.75 11.10
N THR A 566 -7.44 8.42 9.99
CA THR A 566 -7.38 9.88 9.88
C THR A 566 -8.20 10.56 10.98
N SER A 567 -7.57 11.48 11.71
CA SER A 567 -8.22 12.27 12.79
C SER A 567 -9.45 13.01 12.26
N GLY A 568 -10.64 12.57 12.68
CA GLY A 568 -11.91 13.12 12.23
C GLY A 568 -12.69 12.25 11.22
N SER A 569 -12.16 11.11 10.78
CA SER A 569 -12.81 10.24 9.77
C SER A 569 -14.09 9.59 10.30
N PHE A 570 -15.09 9.48 9.43
CA PHE A 570 -16.34 8.74 9.64
C PHE A 570 -16.40 7.42 8.86
N THR A 571 -15.40 7.11 8.03
CA THR A 571 -15.49 6.02 7.01
C THR A 571 -14.29 5.06 6.93
N GLU A 572 -13.17 5.36 7.60
CA GLU A 572 -11.91 4.59 7.49
C GLU A 572 -11.81 3.35 8.40
N LEU A 573 -12.82 3.05 9.24
CA LEU A 573 -12.79 1.85 10.06
C LEU A 573 -12.76 0.57 9.20
N PHE A 574 -11.94 -0.39 9.62
CA PHE A 574 -11.64 -1.63 8.90
C PHE A 574 -11.00 -1.44 7.49
N GLN A 575 -10.61 -0.24 7.07
CA GLN A 575 -10.05 -0.02 5.73
C GLN A 575 -8.60 -0.51 5.59
N HIS A 576 -8.12 -0.62 4.35
CA HIS A 576 -6.77 -1.09 4.09
C HIS A 576 -5.71 -0.06 4.53
N GLY A 577 -5.95 1.21 4.20
CA GLY A 577 -5.07 2.33 4.52
C GLY A 577 -4.53 2.98 3.25
N CYS A 578 -3.33 3.53 3.32
CA CYS A 578 -2.62 4.02 2.13
C CYS A 578 -1.85 2.88 1.44
N PHE A 579 -1.20 2.03 2.23
CA PHE A 579 -0.30 0.99 1.76
C PHE A 579 -0.99 -0.37 1.60
N HIS A 580 -0.51 -1.18 0.65
CA HIS A 580 -1.03 -2.50 0.35
C HIS A 580 0.14 -3.46 0.05
N PRO A 581 0.51 -4.39 0.96
CA PRO A 581 1.82 -5.08 0.91
C PRO A 581 2.06 -6.00 -0.29
N PHE A 582 1.01 -6.29 -1.06
CA PHE A 582 1.08 -7.13 -2.26
C PHE A 582 0.78 -6.35 -3.55
N GLY A 583 0.70 -5.02 -3.47
CA GLY A 583 0.56 -4.10 -4.58
C GLY A 583 -0.74 -3.31 -4.59
N GLY A 584 -0.65 -2.11 -5.17
CA GLY A 584 -1.73 -1.14 -5.30
C GLY A 584 -1.83 -0.14 -4.15
N GLU A 585 -2.49 0.99 -4.40
CA GLU A 585 -2.64 2.08 -3.44
C GLU A 585 -4.09 2.32 -3.01
N ARG A 586 -4.27 2.71 -1.73
CA ARG A 586 -5.51 3.30 -1.18
C ARG A 586 -6.79 2.46 -1.37
N ARG A 587 -6.64 1.16 -1.68
CA ARG A 587 -7.74 0.23 -1.96
C ARG A 587 -8.65 0.06 -0.75
N SER A 588 -9.94 -0.14 -0.99
CA SER A 588 -10.89 -0.47 0.07
C SER A 588 -10.69 -1.90 0.57
N GLN A 589 -11.01 -2.15 1.84
CA GLN A 589 -10.93 -3.50 2.37
C GLN A 589 -12.05 -4.38 1.80
N ARG A 590 -11.75 -5.65 1.52
CA ARG A 590 -12.69 -6.58 0.87
C ARG A 590 -13.79 -7.01 1.84
N LEU A 591 -15.04 -7.02 1.36
CA LEU A 591 -16.22 -7.37 2.16
C LEU A 591 -16.15 -8.80 2.72
N GLU A 592 -15.48 -9.72 2.01
CA GLU A 592 -15.08 -11.04 2.51
C GLU A 592 -14.36 -10.94 3.87
N ARG A 593 -13.29 -10.13 3.95
CA ARG A 593 -12.45 -9.98 5.13
C ARG A 593 -13.19 -9.33 6.30
N LEU A 594 -14.11 -8.41 6.02
CA LEU A 594 -15.00 -7.85 7.05
C LEU A 594 -15.85 -8.93 7.71
N PHE A 595 -16.49 -9.80 6.92
CA PHE A 595 -17.28 -10.90 7.47
C PHE A 595 -16.42 -11.94 8.18
N GLU A 596 -15.21 -12.24 7.69
CA GLU A 596 -14.26 -13.07 8.43
C GLU A 596 -13.85 -12.44 9.77
N ARG A 597 -13.70 -11.11 9.85
CA ARG A 597 -13.43 -10.44 11.12
C ARG A 597 -14.63 -10.46 12.06
N TRP A 598 -15.84 -10.25 11.54
CA TRP A 598 -17.07 -10.30 12.33
C TRP A 598 -17.34 -11.71 12.87
N ILE A 599 -16.96 -12.78 12.15
CA ILE A 599 -16.93 -14.15 12.69
C ILE A 599 -16.09 -14.17 13.97
N VAL A 600 -14.83 -13.69 13.93
CA VAL A 600 -13.95 -13.69 15.10
C VAL A 600 -14.55 -12.91 16.29
N LEU A 601 -15.21 -11.76 16.05
CA LEU A 601 -15.85 -10.96 17.11
C LEU A 601 -17.03 -11.71 17.77
N VAL A 602 -17.86 -12.40 16.98
CA VAL A 602 -18.99 -13.21 17.49
C VAL A 602 -18.52 -14.52 18.12
N GLU A 603 -17.43 -15.11 17.63
CA GLU A 603 -16.92 -16.40 18.14
C GLU A 603 -16.12 -16.27 19.42
N SER A 604 -15.37 -15.18 19.58
CA SER A 604 -14.67 -14.82 20.83
C SER A 604 -15.62 -14.31 21.93
N GLY A 605 -16.82 -13.87 21.57
CA GLY A 605 -17.79 -13.28 22.49
C GLY A 605 -17.58 -11.78 22.77
N VAL A 606 -16.71 -11.11 22.00
CA VAL A 606 -16.60 -9.63 21.98
C VAL A 606 -17.93 -9.01 21.52
N TRP A 607 -18.57 -9.63 20.52
CA TRP A 607 -19.95 -9.32 20.14
C TRP A 607 -20.89 -10.39 20.66
N THR A 608 -21.82 -10.01 21.53
CA THR A 608 -22.87 -10.89 22.07
C THR A 608 -24.06 -11.02 21.11
N VAL A 609 -24.84 -12.08 21.27
CA VAL A 609 -25.96 -12.45 20.38
C VAL A 609 -27.24 -12.70 21.19
N SER A 610 -28.34 -12.16 20.71
CA SER A 610 -29.67 -12.12 21.34
C SER A 610 -30.74 -12.85 20.52
N GLU A 611 -32.01 -12.67 20.89
CA GLU A 611 -33.15 -13.08 20.06
C GLU A 611 -33.28 -12.28 18.74
N ASP A 612 -32.73 -11.08 18.65
CA ASP A 612 -32.82 -10.20 17.47
C ASP A 612 -31.57 -10.30 16.56
N GLY A 613 -30.53 -11.05 16.97
CA GLY A 613 -29.22 -11.12 16.30
C GLY A 613 -28.12 -10.49 17.16
N VAL A 614 -27.11 -9.90 16.54
CA VAL A 614 -25.97 -9.27 17.25
C VAL A 614 -26.46 -8.10 18.11
N GLU A 615 -25.98 -8.02 19.35
CA GLU A 615 -26.42 -7.04 20.33
C GLU A 615 -25.76 -5.65 20.18
N GLY A 616 -26.36 -4.66 20.84
CA GLY A 616 -25.82 -3.32 20.96
C GLY A 616 -26.17 -2.40 19.79
N GLY A 617 -25.53 -1.22 19.79
CA GLY A 617 -25.73 -0.17 18.79
C GLY A 617 -24.43 0.17 18.07
N ILE A 618 -24.55 0.95 16.99
CA ILE A 618 -23.41 1.40 16.15
C ILE A 618 -22.34 2.19 16.94
N ASP A 619 -22.67 2.69 18.14
CA ASP A 619 -21.72 3.35 19.05
C ASP A 619 -20.65 2.39 19.64
N ILE A 620 -20.84 1.07 19.50
CA ILE A 620 -19.84 0.03 19.84
C ILE A 620 -18.63 0.06 18.89
N PHE A 621 -18.79 0.43 17.62
CA PHE A 621 -17.62 0.58 16.72
C PHE A 621 -16.63 1.67 17.19
N GLY A 622 -17.06 2.57 18.07
CA GLY A 622 -16.17 3.53 18.74
C GLY A 622 -15.28 2.91 19.83
N ASP A 623 -15.41 1.62 20.17
CA ASP A 623 -14.47 0.93 21.07
C ASP A 623 -13.08 0.79 20.42
N ALA A 624 -13.00 0.89 19.09
CA ALA A 624 -11.76 1.02 18.34
C ALA A 624 -10.88 2.20 18.82
N ASP A 625 -11.49 3.32 19.26
CA ASP A 625 -10.79 4.48 19.82
C ASP A 625 -10.63 4.43 21.36
N ARG A 626 -11.05 3.31 21.99
CA ARG A 626 -11.05 3.12 23.44
C ARG A 626 -10.08 2.01 23.87
N GLY A 627 -9.03 1.77 23.08
CA GLY A 627 -8.00 0.77 23.33
C GLY A 627 -8.31 -0.63 22.78
N ALA A 628 -9.43 -0.82 22.08
CA ALA A 628 -9.78 -2.08 21.41
C ALA A 628 -9.55 -2.04 19.89
N TRP A 629 -8.68 -1.13 19.38
CA TRP A 629 -8.42 -0.97 17.94
C TRP A 629 -8.07 -2.29 17.25
N ASN A 630 -7.37 -3.19 17.95
CA ASN A 630 -6.96 -4.49 17.46
C ASN A 630 -8.17 -5.41 17.17
N GLU A 631 -9.28 -5.29 17.90
CA GLU A 631 -10.53 -6.01 17.62
C GLU A 631 -11.14 -5.53 16.29
N TYR A 632 -11.07 -4.22 16.02
CA TYR A 632 -11.61 -3.55 14.82
C TYR A 632 -10.59 -3.42 13.66
N TRP A 633 -9.44 -4.09 13.78
CA TRP A 633 -8.41 -4.20 12.75
C TRP A 633 -8.60 -5.46 11.89
N ILE A 634 -8.20 -5.40 10.63
CA ILE A 634 -8.13 -6.52 9.70
C ILE A 634 -6.68 -6.65 9.23
N SER A 635 -6.13 -7.86 9.28
CA SER A 635 -4.78 -8.12 8.79
C SER A 635 -4.70 -7.89 7.28
N PRO A 636 -3.65 -7.20 6.78
CA PRO A 636 -3.55 -6.88 5.38
C PRO A 636 -3.41 -8.16 4.55
N SER A 637 -4.11 -8.21 3.42
CA SER A 637 -3.95 -9.26 2.40
C SER A 637 -3.93 -8.60 1.02
N TRP A 638 -4.01 -9.37 -0.06
CA TRP A 638 -4.16 -8.80 -1.41
C TRP A 638 -5.51 -8.09 -1.58
#